data_AF-A0A964HHG8-F1
#
_entry.id   AF-A0A964HHG8-F1
#
_cell.length_a   1.000
_cell.length_b   1.000
_cell.length_c   1.000
_cell.angle_alpha   90.00
_cell.angle_beta   90.00
_cell.angle_gamma   90.00
#
_symmetry.space_group_name_H-M   'P 1'
#
loop_
_entity.id
_entity.type
_entity.pdbx_description
1 polymer ?
#
loop_
_entity_poly.entity_id
_entity_poly.type
_entity_poly.pdbx_seq_one_letter_code
_entity_poly.pdbx_strand_id
1 'polypeptide(L)'
;ANDLNARAAQVTSDRGAVVASAGHDVNLTTGEANVTLDEAHKVKTKGFLSSKTVRTRDSLDATTAVATTLSGDTTTVAAGNDLNLSGSNVVSTKGTGLYAGNDIKVTAAENSEKSSHFKKTTKSGLFGTGGIGFTIGTQQQSSDAKDTTSSAAGSTVASLNGDVTIQAGKHYRQTGSDVVALGQKADGSNGNVDITAKNVVIDEARENYASRVEEKSKSSGLTVALSNPVVSAVQSAADTAGAVKGAVQTGGGRMQALAAATAGLAAKNLYDAGSQLAQNPSAAASVGVSITYGESKSRTITSNTATSGKGSQVVAGGDVNIRATGAGADSDLTIQGSQVTAGNDIKLKADDQLNLLAAKNDSSLRSKNSSSSWGAGVAVQVGAGGVSAGITANAALGRGHASGDDTSYGNTHIEAGNRLGLESGGDTTIKGAVASGKQAQAKVGGNLTVESLQDTSSYDSKQQNIGGSVTVGYGGASGSVSAGQQKMKSSYASVREQSGIKAGDGGFQVNVKGNTDLKGVVIASTERAAEENRNSLTTATLATRDIANHAEADTDSIGIALDSSMLTQGKYGAAKAVIGNALNNASASDNSGGQTRSAVSPAAVVITDEAAQLCRTGQTAEQTVAALNRDVVSAHTAATKIDTRNLEKTVEAERLIKQEAVKVATIFTDEAYRESFLEKARVYKVQRNSKTGKVVIGPDGKPLTVELSQAAKLALKPETGGKINVFTNGINNDLKAAAGYAVQMSELPLGQDIYLVYYPEANNSISELLVAGYQKFLEGSVGDLANATKEVKNLMTTYGESGLNLVGHSRGAMTIGNAMESLAKDSGSSGTLSNTSLKFVGPAYNAQDAANLLDLLSNGNSNSVTLQNHVDDFVGSIIGWNPATYDQRPGDSSRVREWVRMFGAAPTVHSCYGTMAVNPKGCNKQYGVPKTVEVGTQSSESVGVKP
;
A
#
# COMPACT_ATOMS: atom_id res chain seq x y z
N ALA A 1 53.73 -18.41 28.50
CA ALA A 1 53.37 -19.34 27.41
C ALA A 1 53.58 -18.63 26.09
N ASN A 2 53.90 -19.37 25.01
CA ASN A 2 54.02 -18.77 23.69
C ASN A 2 52.63 -18.27 23.23
N ASP A 3 51.59 -19.11 23.33
CA ASP A 3 50.22 -18.73 22.95
C ASP A 3 49.23 -18.91 24.12
N LEU A 4 48.15 -18.12 24.12
CA LEU A 4 46.97 -18.28 24.99
C LEU A 4 45.73 -18.51 24.12
N ASN A 5 45.08 -19.66 24.28
CA ASN A 5 43.85 -19.99 23.56
C ASN A 5 42.72 -20.25 24.57
N ALA A 6 41.66 -19.46 24.49
CA ALA A 6 40.46 -19.61 25.31
C ALA A 6 39.23 -19.75 24.40
N ARG A 7 38.40 -20.76 24.66
CA ARG A 7 37.20 -21.06 23.88
C ARG A 7 36.01 -21.31 24.80
N ALA A 8 34.91 -20.56 24.61
CA ALA A 8 33.75 -20.52 25.51
C ALA A 8 34.12 -20.47 27.00
N ALA A 9 35.23 -19.79 27.33
CA ALA A 9 35.73 -19.72 28.70
C ALA A 9 35.08 -18.55 29.43
N GLN A 10 34.88 -18.68 30.75
CA GLN A 10 34.45 -17.58 31.61
C GLN A 10 35.50 -17.34 32.69
N VAL A 11 36.15 -16.18 32.64
CA VAL A 11 37.15 -15.76 33.62
C VAL A 11 36.73 -14.41 34.18
N THR A 12 36.25 -14.40 35.41
CA THR A 12 35.67 -13.21 36.04
C THR A 12 36.32 -12.89 37.38
N SER A 13 36.46 -11.60 37.70
CA SER A 13 36.90 -11.11 39.00
C SER A 13 36.04 -9.93 39.45
N ASP A 14 35.34 -10.08 40.58
CA ASP A 14 34.40 -9.05 41.05
C ASP A 14 35.08 -7.76 41.55
N ARG A 15 36.33 -7.88 42.05
CA ARG A 15 37.05 -6.78 42.72
C ARG A 15 38.52 -6.67 42.32
N GLY A 16 38.98 -7.50 41.40
CA GLY A 16 40.39 -7.59 41.01
C GLY A 16 40.58 -7.41 39.50
N ALA A 17 41.85 -7.26 39.11
CA ALA A 17 42.22 -7.22 37.71
C ALA A 17 42.16 -8.62 37.07
N VAL A 18 41.75 -8.70 35.81
CA VAL A 18 41.93 -9.87 34.95
C VAL A 18 42.98 -9.54 33.89
N VAL A 19 44.05 -10.34 33.85
CA VAL A 19 45.14 -10.19 32.88
C VAL A 19 45.31 -11.48 32.10
N ALA A 20 45.17 -11.40 30.78
CA ALA A 20 45.49 -12.49 29.85
C ALA A 20 46.68 -12.05 28.98
N SER A 21 47.78 -12.81 29.02
CA SER A 21 48.97 -12.46 28.22
C SER A 21 49.70 -13.66 27.65
N ALA A 22 50.29 -13.48 26.47
CA ALA A 22 51.08 -14.49 25.77
C ALA A 22 52.29 -13.86 25.05
N GLY A 23 53.37 -14.63 24.89
CA GLY A 23 54.59 -14.17 24.21
C GLY A 23 54.45 -14.02 22.70
N HIS A 24 53.50 -14.74 22.09
CA HIS A 24 53.08 -14.66 20.70
C HIS A 24 51.59 -14.30 20.68
N ASP A 25 50.68 -15.26 20.51
CA ASP A 25 49.29 -14.97 20.15
C ASP A 25 48.31 -15.15 21.32
N VAL A 26 47.27 -14.32 21.35
CA VAL A 26 46.10 -14.50 22.24
C VAL A 26 44.83 -14.67 21.39
N ASN A 27 44.20 -15.84 21.50
CA ASN A 27 42.97 -16.18 20.79
C ASN A 27 41.81 -16.41 21.78
N LEU A 28 40.84 -15.51 21.77
CA LEU A 28 39.58 -15.61 22.49
C LEU A 28 38.47 -15.92 21.48
N THR A 29 38.02 -17.18 21.46
CA THR A 29 37.11 -17.69 20.43
C THR A 29 35.80 -18.19 21.03
N THR A 30 34.77 -18.30 20.20
CA THR A 30 33.48 -18.87 20.60
C THR A 30 33.51 -20.40 20.64
N GLY A 31 32.81 -20.96 21.62
CA GLY A 31 32.27 -22.31 21.50
C GLY A 31 31.01 -22.33 20.64
N GLU A 32 30.47 -23.52 20.42
CA GLU A 32 29.25 -23.72 19.63
C GLU A 32 28.28 -24.58 20.43
N ALA A 33 27.04 -24.12 20.54
CA ALA A 33 25.91 -24.93 20.98
C ALA A 33 25.15 -25.38 19.74
N ASN A 34 25.09 -26.69 19.50
CA ASN A 34 24.45 -27.27 18.33
C ASN A 34 23.13 -27.94 18.71
N VAL A 35 22.08 -27.68 17.93
CA VAL A 35 20.76 -28.32 18.04
C VAL A 35 20.43 -28.96 16.70
N THR A 36 20.29 -30.28 16.72
CA THR A 36 19.82 -31.06 15.56
C THR A 36 18.52 -31.75 15.90
N LEU A 37 17.48 -31.51 15.10
CA LEU A 37 16.18 -32.17 15.18
C LEU A 37 15.83 -32.73 13.81
N ASP A 38 15.35 -33.97 13.76
CA ASP A 38 14.72 -34.57 12.57
C ASP A 38 13.53 -35.39 13.05
N GLU A 39 12.33 -34.91 12.77
CA GLU A 39 11.09 -35.52 13.20
C GLU A 39 10.23 -35.85 11.97
N ALA A 40 9.66 -37.05 11.92
CA ALA A 40 8.81 -37.48 10.83
C ALA A 40 7.55 -38.16 11.36
N HIS A 41 6.39 -37.62 10.98
CA HIS A 41 5.09 -38.16 11.38
C HIS A 41 4.28 -38.65 10.19
N LYS A 42 3.49 -39.70 10.42
CA LYS A 42 2.49 -40.19 9.49
C LYS A 42 1.22 -40.54 10.22
N VAL A 43 0.19 -39.71 10.06
CA VAL A 43 -1.14 -39.96 10.63
C VAL A 43 -2.09 -40.38 9.51
N LYS A 44 -2.80 -41.49 9.70
CA LYS A 44 -3.82 -41.96 8.77
C LYS A 44 -5.17 -42.08 9.50
N THR A 45 -6.13 -41.25 9.09
CA THR A 45 -7.52 -41.31 9.57
C THR A 45 -8.37 -42.00 8.51
N LYS A 46 -9.19 -42.97 8.92
CA LYS A 46 -10.16 -43.66 8.07
C LYS A 46 -11.58 -43.36 8.55
N GLY A 47 -12.49 -43.05 7.63
CA GLY A 47 -13.93 -42.97 7.86
C GLY A 47 -14.67 -43.98 6.99
N PHE A 48 -16.01 -43.97 7.03
CA PHE A 48 -16.87 -44.94 6.34
C PHE A 48 -16.64 -45.00 4.81
N LEU A 49 -16.33 -43.87 4.16
CA LEU A 49 -16.09 -43.77 2.69
C LEU A 49 -14.89 -42.87 2.32
N SER A 50 -14.06 -42.48 3.28
CA SER A 50 -12.97 -41.53 3.09
C SER A 50 -11.71 -41.92 3.86
N SER A 51 -10.55 -41.55 3.34
CA SER A 51 -9.28 -41.67 4.04
C SER A 51 -8.47 -40.38 3.90
N LYS A 52 -7.83 -39.97 4.99
CA LYS A 52 -6.91 -38.83 5.04
C LYS A 52 -5.57 -39.31 5.58
N THR A 53 -4.52 -39.16 4.80
CA THR A 53 -3.13 -39.40 5.24
C THR A 53 -2.42 -38.06 5.28
N VAL A 54 -1.86 -37.71 6.44
CA VAL A 54 -1.00 -36.54 6.62
C VAL A 54 0.40 -37.06 6.92
N ARG A 55 1.39 -36.62 6.14
CA ARG A 55 2.82 -36.84 6.42
C ARG A 55 3.46 -35.50 6.70
N THR A 56 4.21 -35.41 7.79
CA THR A 56 5.09 -34.26 8.07
C THR A 56 6.52 -34.74 8.24
N ARG A 57 7.47 -33.89 7.88
CA ARG A 57 8.88 -34.06 8.23
C ARG A 57 9.43 -32.68 8.51
N ASP A 58 9.97 -32.51 9.69
CA ASP A 58 10.51 -31.26 10.19
C ASP A 58 11.97 -31.51 10.56
N SER A 59 12.88 -30.69 10.05
CA SER A 59 14.30 -30.76 10.42
C SER A 59 14.82 -29.39 10.79
N LEU A 60 15.63 -29.34 11.85
CA LEU A 60 16.33 -28.14 12.30
C LEU A 60 17.79 -28.50 12.53
N ASP A 61 18.69 -27.69 11.99
CA ASP A 61 20.11 -27.72 12.27
C ASP A 61 20.52 -26.28 12.63
N ALA A 62 20.78 -26.05 13.92
CA ALA A 62 21.08 -24.73 14.44
C ALA A 62 22.38 -24.74 15.25
N THR A 63 23.24 -23.76 14.98
CA THR A 63 24.49 -23.52 15.69
C THR A 63 24.45 -22.12 16.27
N THR A 64 24.58 -22.02 17.59
CA THR A 64 24.66 -20.75 18.32
C THR A 64 26.07 -20.57 18.89
N ALA A 65 26.66 -19.41 18.63
CA ALA A 65 27.96 -19.03 19.14
C ALA A 65 27.90 -18.79 20.67
N VAL A 66 28.82 -19.40 21.41
CA VAL A 66 28.95 -19.26 22.87
C VAL A 66 30.23 -18.48 23.17
N ALA A 67 30.08 -17.25 23.66
CA ALA A 67 31.19 -16.33 23.86
C ALA A 67 32.23 -16.81 24.88
N THR A 68 33.50 -16.50 24.65
CA THR A 68 34.51 -16.41 25.73
C THR A 68 34.35 -15.06 26.41
N THR A 69 34.31 -15.02 27.74
CA THR A 69 34.16 -13.80 28.54
C THR A 69 35.31 -13.64 29.52
N LEU A 70 36.02 -12.52 29.40
CA LEU A 70 36.98 -12.01 30.39
C LEU A 70 36.37 -10.76 31.05
N SER A 71 36.21 -10.75 32.37
CA SER A 71 35.61 -9.63 33.11
C SER A 71 36.33 -9.34 34.42
N GLY A 72 36.65 -8.08 34.69
CA GLY A 72 37.36 -7.68 35.91
C GLY A 72 37.07 -6.24 36.33
N ASP A 73 37.61 -5.83 37.47
CA ASP A 73 37.65 -4.40 37.84
C ASP A 73 38.50 -3.62 36.82
N THR A 74 39.60 -4.22 36.35
CA THR A 74 40.30 -3.85 35.12
C THR A 74 40.55 -5.11 34.31
N THR A 75 40.56 -5.01 32.99
CA THR A 75 40.81 -6.15 32.12
C THR A 75 41.88 -5.80 31.09
N THR A 76 42.97 -6.56 31.06
CA THR A 76 44.06 -6.36 30.09
C THR A 76 44.31 -7.65 29.32
N VAL A 77 44.35 -7.56 28.00
CA VAL A 77 44.72 -8.66 27.10
C VAL A 77 45.91 -8.22 26.26
N ALA A 78 47.01 -8.96 26.34
CA ALA A 78 48.27 -8.59 25.69
C ALA A 78 48.89 -9.76 24.90
N ALA A 79 49.18 -9.54 23.63
CA ALA A 79 49.85 -10.49 22.74
C ALA A 79 51.19 -9.91 22.25
N GLY A 80 52.23 -10.73 22.19
CA GLY A 80 53.49 -10.32 21.56
C GLY A 80 53.36 -10.17 20.04
N ASN A 81 52.48 -10.95 19.42
CA ASN A 81 52.17 -10.93 17.99
C ASN A 81 50.71 -10.50 17.77
N ASP A 82 49.79 -11.46 17.67
CA ASP A 82 48.41 -11.20 17.26
C ASP A 82 47.38 -11.47 18.37
N LEU A 83 46.33 -10.66 18.41
CA LEU A 83 45.23 -10.79 19.36
C LEU A 83 43.91 -10.91 18.58
N ASN A 84 43.25 -12.06 18.71
CA ASN A 84 42.02 -12.37 17.99
C ASN A 84 40.87 -12.59 18.98
N LEU A 85 39.85 -11.74 18.90
CA LEU A 85 38.55 -11.89 19.57
C LEU A 85 37.50 -12.22 18.51
N SER A 86 36.86 -13.37 18.64
CA SER A 86 35.72 -13.76 17.79
C SER A 86 34.52 -14.07 18.67
N GLY A 87 33.40 -13.36 18.46
CA GLY A 87 32.17 -13.42 19.26
C GLY A 87 32.38 -13.45 20.78
N SER A 88 33.39 -12.72 21.26
CA SER A 88 33.89 -12.82 22.63
C SER A 88 33.79 -11.48 23.36
N ASN A 89 33.72 -11.54 24.69
CA ASN A 89 33.56 -10.39 25.56
C ASN A 89 34.83 -10.15 26.38
N VAL A 90 35.39 -8.94 26.29
CA VAL A 90 36.46 -8.46 27.15
C VAL A 90 35.99 -7.17 27.79
N VAL A 91 35.53 -7.28 29.04
CA VAL A 91 34.81 -6.20 29.72
C VAL A 91 35.46 -5.85 31.05
N SER A 92 35.30 -4.61 31.51
CA SER A 92 35.78 -4.20 32.82
C SER A 92 34.92 -3.14 33.47
N THR A 93 35.15 -2.89 34.76
CA THR A 93 34.53 -1.75 35.46
C THR A 93 35.32 -0.46 35.29
N LYS A 94 36.65 -0.45 35.43
CA LYS A 94 37.48 0.78 35.53
C LYS A 94 38.47 0.97 34.38
N GLY A 95 38.63 -0.02 33.51
CA GLY A 95 39.46 0.16 32.31
C GLY A 95 39.76 -1.16 31.59
N THR A 96 39.64 -1.13 30.27
CA THR A 96 39.92 -2.28 29.40
C THR A 96 41.05 -1.94 28.43
N GLY A 97 42.08 -2.78 28.38
CA GLY A 97 43.23 -2.61 27.50
C GLY A 97 43.45 -3.82 26.59
N LEU A 98 43.55 -3.61 25.29
CA LEU A 98 43.96 -4.61 24.30
C LEU A 98 45.26 -4.17 23.62
N TYR A 99 46.29 -5.03 23.68
CA TYR A 99 47.62 -4.73 23.16
C TYR A 99 48.13 -5.89 22.30
N ALA A 100 48.64 -5.59 21.11
CA ALA A 100 49.28 -6.58 20.25
C ALA A 100 50.50 -5.98 19.52
N GLY A 101 51.59 -6.73 19.42
CA GLY A 101 52.79 -6.30 18.68
C GLY A 101 52.56 -6.19 17.17
N ASN A 102 51.59 -6.93 16.63
CA ASN A 102 51.17 -6.91 15.24
C ASN A 102 49.68 -6.53 15.16
N ASP A 103 48.78 -7.52 15.05
CA ASP A 103 47.38 -7.27 14.68
C ASP A 103 46.40 -7.49 15.84
N ILE A 104 45.34 -6.68 15.87
CA ILE A 104 44.17 -6.90 16.74
C ILE A 104 42.94 -7.08 15.84
N LYS A 105 42.23 -8.21 16.02
CA LYS A 105 40.95 -8.49 15.36
C LYS A 105 39.85 -8.64 16.41
N VAL A 106 38.79 -7.86 16.27
CA VAL A 106 37.57 -7.91 17.11
C VAL A 106 36.38 -8.17 16.19
N THR A 107 36.08 -9.45 15.96
CA THR A 107 35.12 -9.88 14.94
C THR A 107 33.89 -10.53 15.56
N ALA A 108 32.76 -10.43 14.87
CA ALA A 108 31.59 -11.23 15.18
C ALA A 108 31.86 -12.71 14.83
N ALA A 109 31.35 -13.61 15.66
CA ALA A 109 31.11 -15.00 15.28
C ALA A 109 29.81 -15.11 14.48
N GLU A 110 29.50 -16.31 13.97
CA GLU A 110 28.32 -16.57 13.17
C GLU A 110 27.36 -17.52 13.92
N ASN A 111 26.08 -17.15 13.99
CA ASN A 111 25.00 -18.09 14.30
C ASN A 111 24.43 -18.57 12.97
N SER A 112 24.18 -19.87 12.84
CA SER A 112 23.58 -20.46 11.64
C SER A 112 22.34 -21.25 12.02
N GLU A 113 21.27 -21.09 11.25
CA GLU A 113 20.06 -21.89 11.36
C GLU A 113 19.64 -22.38 9.98
N LYS A 114 19.40 -23.69 9.85
CA LYS A 114 18.80 -24.31 8.67
C LYS A 114 17.58 -25.08 9.13
N SER A 115 16.42 -24.71 8.61
CA SER A 115 15.17 -25.40 8.90
C SER A 115 14.50 -25.89 7.62
N SER A 116 13.80 -27.01 7.72
CA SER A 116 12.96 -27.53 6.65
C SER A 116 11.66 -28.04 7.24
N HIS A 117 10.56 -27.61 6.64
CA HIS A 117 9.22 -27.98 7.02
C HIS A 117 8.51 -28.58 5.80
N PHE A 118 8.31 -29.89 5.82
CA PHE A 118 7.60 -30.62 4.78
C PHE A 118 6.27 -31.11 5.31
N LYS A 119 5.17 -30.80 4.60
CA LYS A 119 3.84 -31.29 4.91
C LYS A 119 3.13 -31.75 3.65
N LYS A 120 2.67 -33.01 3.65
CA LYS A 120 1.90 -33.61 2.55
C LYS A 120 0.60 -34.19 3.07
N THR A 121 -0.53 -33.67 2.59
CA THR A 121 -1.87 -34.20 2.87
C THR A 121 -2.41 -34.90 1.63
N THR A 122 -2.84 -36.15 1.78
CA THR A 122 -3.52 -36.93 0.73
C THR A 122 -4.89 -37.36 1.25
N LYS A 123 -5.95 -36.91 0.57
CA LYS A 123 -7.32 -37.37 0.77
C LYS A 123 -7.71 -38.32 -0.36
N SER A 124 -8.45 -39.37 -0.04
CA SER A 124 -8.98 -40.31 -1.02
C SER A 124 -10.38 -40.78 -0.62
N GLY A 125 -11.24 -41.02 -1.60
CA GLY A 125 -12.65 -41.39 -1.38
C GLY A 125 -13.58 -40.18 -1.50
N LEU A 126 -14.66 -40.16 -0.72
CA LEU A 126 -15.66 -39.09 -0.72
C LEU A 126 -15.20 -37.92 0.17
N PHE A 127 -15.06 -36.72 -0.39
CA PHE A 127 -14.78 -35.49 0.37
C PHE A 127 -15.59 -34.30 -0.15
N GLY A 128 -15.96 -33.38 0.75
CA GLY A 128 -16.77 -32.20 0.41
C GLY A 128 -15.99 -31.15 -0.38
N THR A 129 -16.69 -30.39 -1.24
CA THR A 129 -16.10 -29.34 -2.09
C THR A 129 -16.12 -27.93 -1.48
N GLY A 130 -16.53 -27.78 -0.21
CA GLY A 130 -16.71 -26.47 0.44
C GLY A 130 -18.13 -25.89 0.33
N GLY A 131 -19.14 -26.72 -0.01
CA GLY A 131 -20.57 -26.39 -0.09
C GLY A 131 -21.42 -27.67 -0.13
N ILE A 132 -22.60 -27.65 -0.79
CA ILE A 132 -23.51 -28.82 -0.96
C ILE A 132 -22.93 -29.90 -1.90
N GLY A 133 -21.78 -29.66 -2.55
CA GLY A 133 -21.14 -30.60 -3.47
C GLY A 133 -20.17 -31.61 -2.82
N PHE A 134 -20.02 -32.76 -3.46
CA PHE A 134 -19.07 -33.81 -3.06
C PHE A 134 -18.18 -34.25 -4.23
N THR A 135 -16.93 -34.57 -3.93
CA THR A 135 -15.97 -35.16 -4.87
C THR A 135 -15.60 -36.57 -4.42
N ILE A 136 -15.67 -37.51 -5.35
CA ILE A 136 -15.15 -38.86 -5.19
C ILE A 136 -13.84 -38.94 -5.97
N GLY A 137 -12.72 -39.01 -5.28
CA GLY A 137 -11.43 -39.00 -5.97
C GLY A 137 -10.22 -38.99 -5.06
N THR A 138 -9.12 -38.43 -5.55
CA THR A 138 -7.89 -38.18 -4.81
C THR A 138 -7.54 -36.69 -4.83
N GLN A 139 -7.13 -36.16 -3.68
CA GLN A 139 -6.62 -34.80 -3.55
C GLN A 139 -5.29 -34.85 -2.78
N GLN A 140 -4.24 -34.29 -3.37
CA GLN A 140 -2.93 -34.15 -2.77
C GLN A 140 -2.56 -32.67 -2.69
N GLN A 141 -2.15 -32.24 -1.50
CA GLN A 141 -1.52 -30.94 -1.24
C GLN A 141 -0.17 -31.18 -0.57
N SER A 142 0.87 -30.50 -1.04
CA SER A 142 2.23 -30.63 -0.52
C SER A 142 2.86 -29.25 -0.41
N SER A 143 3.41 -28.95 0.76
CA SER A 143 4.21 -27.76 1.06
C SER A 143 5.61 -28.22 1.50
N ASP A 144 6.64 -27.60 0.96
CA ASP A 144 8.05 -27.81 1.30
C ASP A 144 8.70 -26.44 1.45
N ALA A 145 8.92 -26.02 2.70
CA ALA A 145 9.57 -24.78 3.07
C ALA A 145 10.98 -25.08 3.60
N LYS A 146 11.95 -24.28 3.18
CA LYS A 146 13.34 -24.34 3.63
C LYS A 146 13.82 -22.94 3.92
N ASP A 147 14.35 -22.75 5.12
CA ASP A 147 14.93 -21.48 5.53
C ASP A 147 16.39 -21.69 5.93
N THR A 148 17.21 -20.70 5.64
CA THR A 148 18.62 -20.66 6.02
C THR A 148 18.94 -19.24 6.46
N THR A 149 19.40 -19.10 7.70
CA THR A 149 19.74 -17.82 8.32
C THR A 149 21.16 -17.90 8.85
N SER A 150 21.94 -16.87 8.59
CA SER A 150 23.26 -16.63 9.16
C SER A 150 23.25 -15.24 9.79
N SER A 151 23.42 -15.13 11.09
CA SER A 151 23.43 -13.86 11.81
C SER A 151 24.73 -13.66 12.60
N ALA A 152 25.10 -12.39 12.82
CA ALA A 152 26.38 -12.04 13.41
C ALA A 152 26.27 -11.94 14.94
N ALA A 153 27.05 -12.76 15.65
CA ALA A 153 27.24 -12.72 17.09
C ALA A 153 28.48 -11.87 17.42
N GLY A 154 28.28 -10.57 17.63
CA GLY A 154 29.36 -9.59 17.84
C GLY A 154 30.27 -9.90 19.04
N SER A 155 31.54 -9.52 18.92
CA SER A 155 32.42 -9.37 20.10
C SER A 155 32.10 -8.07 20.83
N THR A 156 32.36 -8.03 22.14
CA THR A 156 32.20 -6.82 22.96
C THR A 156 33.50 -6.50 23.70
N VAL A 157 34.05 -5.31 23.49
CA VAL A 157 35.17 -4.79 24.27
C VAL A 157 34.68 -3.56 25.02
N ALA A 158 34.55 -3.63 26.34
CA ALA A 158 33.89 -2.55 27.07
C ALA A 158 34.55 -2.19 28.40
N SER A 159 34.39 -0.93 28.80
CA SER A 159 34.60 -0.49 30.17
C SER A 159 33.37 0.25 30.67
N LEU A 160 32.88 -0.10 31.86
CA LEU A 160 31.68 0.49 32.41
C LEU A 160 31.93 1.92 32.90
N ASN A 161 32.99 2.17 33.67
CA ASN A 161 33.32 3.44 34.33
C ASN A 161 34.79 3.84 34.08
N GLY A 162 35.33 3.46 32.92
CA GLY A 162 36.73 3.62 32.59
C GLY A 162 36.94 3.74 31.10
N ASP A 163 38.23 3.79 30.71
CA ASP A 163 38.61 3.91 29.32
C ASP A 163 38.71 2.53 28.64
N VAL A 164 38.53 2.53 27.33
CA VAL A 164 38.95 1.42 26.46
C VAL A 164 40.13 1.87 25.63
N THR A 165 41.27 1.18 25.76
CA THR A 165 42.48 1.44 24.97
C THR A 165 42.81 0.22 24.13
N ILE A 166 42.94 0.42 22.82
CA ILE A 166 43.28 -0.61 21.84
C ILE A 166 44.51 -0.15 21.06
N GLN A 167 45.59 -0.94 21.14
CA GLN A 167 46.84 -0.63 20.46
C GLN A 167 47.38 -1.85 19.70
N ALA A 168 47.34 -1.77 18.37
CA ALA A 168 47.93 -2.74 17.46
C ALA A 168 49.20 -2.17 16.83
N GLY A 169 50.29 -2.93 16.78
CA GLY A 169 51.52 -2.48 16.13
C GLY A 169 51.43 -2.37 14.61
N LYS A 170 50.44 -3.03 13.98
CA LYS A 170 50.17 -3.04 12.54
C LYS A 170 48.69 -2.77 12.25
N HIS A 171 47.83 -3.79 12.23
CA HIS A 171 46.44 -3.63 11.79
C HIS A 171 45.44 -3.81 12.94
N TYR A 172 44.47 -2.91 13.03
CA TYR A 172 43.26 -3.11 13.83
C TYR A 172 42.06 -3.34 12.92
N ARG A 173 41.31 -4.42 13.16
CA ARG A 173 40.03 -4.68 12.47
C ARG A 173 38.91 -4.99 13.45
N GLN A 174 37.79 -4.28 13.31
CA GLN A 174 36.55 -4.51 14.05
C GLN A 174 35.43 -4.84 13.05
N THR A 175 34.76 -5.99 13.21
CA THR A 175 33.72 -6.45 12.27
C THR A 175 32.47 -6.86 13.03
N GLY A 176 31.34 -6.19 12.78
CA GLY A 176 30.04 -6.41 13.43
C GLY A 176 30.07 -6.50 14.96
N SER A 177 31.01 -5.78 15.59
CA SER A 177 31.34 -5.89 17.01
C SER A 177 31.29 -4.54 17.70
N ASP A 178 31.27 -4.54 19.04
CA ASP A 178 31.02 -3.35 19.85
C ASP A 178 32.25 -3.01 20.72
N VAL A 179 32.63 -1.73 20.72
CA VAL A 179 33.66 -1.14 21.59
C VAL A 179 33.02 -0.01 22.39
N VAL A 180 32.99 -0.10 23.73
CA VAL A 180 32.10 0.75 24.55
C VAL A 180 32.78 1.27 25.82
N ALA A 181 32.73 2.59 26.06
CA ALA A 181 33.22 3.24 27.28
C ALA A 181 32.21 4.31 27.77
N LEU A 182 31.12 3.91 28.44
CA LEU A 182 29.97 4.81 28.65
C LEU A 182 29.96 5.58 29.98
N GLY A 183 30.48 5.00 31.05
CA GLY A 183 30.26 5.54 32.40
C GLY A 183 31.31 6.52 32.86
N GLN A 184 30.95 7.16 33.97
CA GLN A 184 31.74 8.21 34.61
C GLN A 184 32.82 7.58 35.48
N LYS A 185 34.07 8.01 35.27
CA LYS A 185 35.23 7.67 36.09
C LYS A 185 35.09 8.25 37.49
N ALA A 186 35.93 7.76 38.40
CA ALA A 186 35.95 8.22 39.79
C ALA A 186 36.31 9.72 39.94
N ASP A 187 37.00 10.30 38.95
CA ASP A 187 37.35 11.73 38.91
C ASP A 187 36.26 12.63 38.32
N GLY A 188 35.11 12.06 37.94
CA GLY A 188 33.98 12.77 37.37
C GLY A 188 34.03 12.95 35.85
N SER A 189 35.12 12.56 35.17
CA SER A 189 35.18 12.53 33.70
C SER A 189 34.47 11.31 33.13
N ASN A 190 34.07 11.34 31.86
CA ASN A 190 33.46 10.18 31.20
C ASN A 190 34.53 9.28 30.57
N GLY A 191 34.22 7.98 30.40
CA GLY A 191 35.08 7.02 29.72
C GLY A 191 35.34 7.38 28.26
N ASN A 192 36.59 7.20 27.83
CA ASN A 192 37.06 7.45 26.48
C ASN A 192 37.35 6.13 25.75
N VAL A 193 37.34 6.19 24.42
CA VAL A 193 37.86 5.12 23.56
C VAL A 193 39.05 5.62 22.75
N ASP A 194 40.20 4.97 22.91
CA ASP A 194 41.42 5.25 22.15
C ASP A 194 41.83 4.02 21.33
N ILE A 195 41.85 4.15 20.01
CA ILE A 195 42.25 3.10 19.06
C ILE A 195 43.44 3.61 18.25
N THR A 196 44.56 2.88 18.30
CA THR A 196 45.77 3.21 17.55
C THR A 196 46.31 1.99 16.81
N ALA A 197 46.53 2.13 15.51
CA ALA A 197 47.20 1.15 14.67
C ALA A 197 47.91 1.85 13.52
N LYS A 198 48.69 1.12 12.71
CA LYS A 198 49.16 1.65 11.43
C LYS A 198 48.01 1.79 10.44
N ASN A 199 47.10 0.82 10.43
CA ASN A 199 45.91 0.80 9.59
C ASN A 199 44.70 0.31 10.39
N VAL A 200 43.55 0.97 10.23
CA VAL A 200 42.32 0.71 10.99
C VAL A 200 41.15 0.44 10.05
N VAL A 201 40.44 -0.67 10.29
CA VAL A 201 39.19 -1.02 9.60
C VAL A 201 38.10 -1.30 10.63
N ILE A 202 36.97 -0.60 10.53
CA ILE A 202 35.77 -0.81 11.34
C ILE A 202 34.61 -1.03 10.38
N ASP A 203 34.16 -2.27 10.22
CA ASP A 203 33.20 -2.64 9.18
C ASP A 203 32.03 -3.49 9.72
N GLU A 204 31.04 -3.72 8.86
CA GLU A 204 29.88 -4.53 9.16
C GLU A 204 30.16 -6.03 9.01
N ALA A 205 29.54 -6.85 9.87
CA ALA A 205 29.42 -8.29 9.62
C ALA A 205 28.25 -8.56 8.66
N ARG A 206 28.41 -9.52 7.74
CA ARG A 206 27.36 -9.86 6.77
C ARG A 206 26.44 -10.93 7.32
N GLU A 207 25.15 -10.63 7.34
CA GLU A 207 24.07 -11.55 7.67
C GLU A 207 23.37 -11.98 6.40
N ASN A 208 22.99 -13.26 6.32
CA ASN A 208 22.35 -13.84 5.16
C ASN A 208 21.04 -14.51 5.55
N TYR A 209 20.04 -14.35 4.70
CA TYR A 209 18.75 -15.02 4.79
C TYR A 209 18.40 -15.60 3.43
N ALA A 210 18.00 -16.86 3.40
CA ALA A 210 17.48 -17.51 2.23
C ALA A 210 16.25 -18.33 2.60
N SER A 211 15.15 -18.13 1.87
CA SER A 211 13.92 -18.89 2.03
C SER A 211 13.49 -19.45 0.69
N ARG A 212 13.07 -20.71 0.68
CA ARG A 212 12.50 -21.37 -0.50
C ARG A 212 11.25 -22.11 -0.10
N VAL A 213 10.12 -21.68 -0.65
CA VAL A 213 8.81 -22.31 -0.43
C VAL A 213 8.32 -22.91 -1.74
N GLU A 214 7.98 -24.20 -1.69
CA GLU A 214 7.43 -24.95 -2.82
C GLU A 214 6.06 -25.54 -2.47
N GLU A 215 5.03 -25.04 -3.14
CA GLU A 215 3.65 -25.50 -3.02
C GLU A 215 3.24 -26.33 -4.22
N LYS A 216 2.61 -27.49 -3.98
CA LYS A 216 2.05 -28.38 -5.02
C LYS A 216 0.65 -28.81 -4.66
N SER A 217 -0.28 -28.63 -5.59
CA SER A 217 -1.62 -29.24 -5.51
C SER A 217 -1.87 -30.16 -6.69
N LYS A 218 -2.47 -31.31 -6.43
CA LYS A 218 -2.93 -32.25 -7.45
C LYS A 218 -4.30 -32.80 -7.04
N SER A 219 -5.29 -32.72 -7.91
CA SER A 219 -6.59 -33.39 -7.70
C SER A 219 -6.97 -34.22 -8.90
N SER A 220 -7.63 -35.35 -8.66
CA SER A 220 -8.33 -36.13 -9.69
C SER A 220 -9.59 -36.73 -9.11
N GLY A 221 -10.72 -36.67 -9.80
CA GLY A 221 -11.95 -37.25 -9.26
C GLY A 221 -13.23 -36.82 -9.98
N LEU A 222 -14.33 -37.52 -9.64
CA LEU A 222 -15.69 -37.22 -10.04
C LEU A 222 -16.28 -36.21 -9.04
N THR A 223 -16.52 -34.98 -9.48
CA THR A 223 -17.11 -33.91 -8.68
C THR A 223 -18.58 -33.74 -9.06
N VAL A 224 -19.46 -33.77 -8.06
CA VAL A 224 -20.88 -33.40 -8.17
C VAL A 224 -21.06 -32.09 -7.41
N ALA A 225 -21.29 -30.99 -8.11
CA ALA A 225 -21.42 -29.66 -7.51
C ALA A 225 -22.76 -28.99 -7.89
N LEU A 226 -23.43 -28.43 -6.87
CA LEU A 226 -24.49 -27.44 -7.03
C LEU A 226 -23.83 -26.06 -7.19
N SER A 227 -23.97 -25.42 -8.34
CA SER A 227 -23.32 -24.14 -8.63
C SER A 227 -23.97 -22.98 -7.85
N ASN A 228 -23.27 -22.44 -6.84
CA ASN A 228 -23.47 -21.08 -6.33
C ASN A 228 -22.07 -20.48 -6.10
N PRO A 229 -21.68 -19.38 -6.77
CA PRO A 229 -20.35 -18.80 -6.59
C PRO A 229 -20.34 -17.93 -5.32
N VAL A 230 -19.84 -18.48 -4.22
CA VAL A 230 -19.17 -17.66 -3.20
C VAL A 230 -17.80 -18.30 -2.99
N VAL A 231 -16.78 -17.62 -3.52
CA VAL A 231 -15.41 -18.12 -3.62
C VAL A 231 -14.76 -18.18 -2.24
N SER A 232 -14.07 -19.30 -2.04
CA SER A 232 -13.22 -19.67 -0.91
C SER A 232 -12.17 -18.60 -0.53
N ALA A 233 -12.30 -18.02 0.66
CA ALA A 233 -11.27 -17.21 1.33
C ALA A 233 -10.90 -17.77 2.72
N VAL A 234 -10.87 -19.10 2.88
CA VAL A 234 -10.71 -19.72 4.22
C VAL A 234 -9.37 -20.46 4.40
N GLN A 235 -8.59 -20.72 3.35
CA GLN A 235 -7.35 -21.49 3.53
C GLN A 235 -6.18 -20.66 4.09
N SER A 236 -6.17 -19.33 3.91
CA SER A 236 -5.07 -18.46 4.36
C SER A 236 -5.15 -18.06 5.85
N ALA A 237 -6.31 -18.20 6.49
CA ALA A 237 -6.51 -17.81 7.90
C ALA A 237 -6.08 -18.90 8.90
N ALA A 238 -6.18 -20.17 8.53
CA ALA A 238 -5.85 -21.29 9.42
C ALA A 238 -4.34 -21.48 9.60
N ASP A 239 -3.53 -21.22 8.56
CA ASP A 239 -2.07 -21.28 8.66
C ASP A 239 -1.49 -20.05 9.40
N THR A 240 -2.17 -18.90 9.31
CA THR A 240 -1.81 -17.67 10.05
C THR A 240 -2.01 -17.83 11.56
N ALA A 241 -3.07 -18.52 12.01
CA ALA A 241 -3.30 -18.76 13.44
C ALA A 241 -2.24 -19.71 14.08
N GLY A 242 -1.63 -20.59 13.29
CA GLY A 242 -0.51 -21.44 13.72
C GLY A 242 0.80 -20.66 13.89
N ALA A 243 1.11 -19.78 12.94
CA ALA A 243 2.28 -18.90 12.98
C ALA A 243 2.23 -17.88 14.15
N VAL A 244 1.03 -17.40 14.49
CA VAL A 244 0.81 -16.47 15.61
C VAL A 244 1.06 -17.13 16.98
N LYS A 245 0.85 -18.45 17.13
CA LYS A 245 1.05 -19.12 18.42
C LYS A 245 2.52 -19.29 18.79
N GLY A 246 3.42 -19.39 17.80
CA GLY A 246 4.88 -19.42 18.00
C GLY A 246 5.49 -18.04 18.21
N ALA A 247 5.01 -17.02 17.48
CA ALA A 247 5.55 -15.65 17.54
C ALA A 247 5.19 -14.88 18.82
N VAL A 248 4.16 -15.31 19.57
CA VAL A 248 3.75 -14.63 20.81
C VAL A 248 4.62 -15.01 22.02
N GLN A 249 5.42 -16.08 21.95
CA GLN A 249 6.20 -16.55 23.10
C GLN A 249 7.62 -15.99 23.21
N THR A 250 8.16 -15.29 22.20
CA THR A 250 9.55 -14.82 22.22
C THR A 250 9.73 -13.44 21.57
N GLY A 251 9.59 -12.35 22.36
CA GLY A 251 10.20 -11.04 22.07
C GLY A 251 9.29 -9.84 21.71
N GLY A 252 9.44 -8.74 22.47
CA GLY A 252 9.30 -7.33 22.05
C GLY A 252 7.97 -6.80 21.47
N GLY A 253 7.27 -5.96 22.24
CA GLY A 253 5.94 -5.39 21.96
C GLY A 253 5.72 -4.58 20.66
N ARG A 254 6.73 -4.38 19.81
CA ARG A 254 6.58 -3.72 18.50
C ARG A 254 6.36 -4.71 17.34
N MET A 255 6.88 -5.93 17.43
CA MET A 255 6.61 -7.00 16.47
C MET A 255 5.23 -7.64 16.69
N GLN A 256 4.79 -7.68 17.96
CA GLN A 256 3.43 -8.01 18.38
C GLN A 256 2.38 -7.04 17.79
N ALA A 257 2.71 -5.74 17.70
CA ALA A 257 1.80 -4.72 17.16
C ALA A 257 1.62 -4.86 15.63
N LEU A 258 2.68 -5.19 14.90
CA LEU A 258 2.60 -5.42 13.45
C LEU A 258 1.84 -6.72 13.13
N ALA A 259 2.10 -7.81 13.89
CA ALA A 259 1.36 -9.07 13.77
C ALA A 259 -0.12 -8.94 14.18
N ALA A 260 -0.43 -8.15 15.22
CA ALA A 260 -1.80 -7.86 15.63
C ALA A 260 -2.56 -6.98 14.62
N ALA A 261 -1.87 -6.06 13.93
CA ALA A 261 -2.49 -5.21 12.91
C ALA A 261 -2.88 -5.99 11.64
N THR A 262 -2.07 -6.95 11.20
CA THR A 262 -2.41 -7.80 10.04
C THR A 262 -3.45 -8.87 10.40
N ALA A 263 -3.40 -9.40 11.64
CA ALA A 263 -4.39 -10.36 12.14
C ALA A 263 -5.76 -9.72 12.43
N GLY A 264 -5.80 -8.47 12.90
CA GLY A 264 -7.04 -7.75 13.21
C GLY A 264 -7.89 -7.44 11.97
N LEU A 265 -7.27 -7.12 10.83
CA LEU A 265 -7.97 -6.93 9.56
C LEU A 265 -8.41 -8.25 8.91
N ALA A 266 -7.61 -9.31 9.04
CA ALA A 266 -7.99 -10.64 8.55
C ALA A 266 -9.11 -11.28 9.37
N ALA A 267 -9.14 -11.06 10.69
CA ALA A 267 -10.15 -11.60 11.60
C ALA A 267 -11.51 -10.88 11.50
N LYS A 268 -11.51 -9.55 11.30
CA LYS A 268 -12.75 -8.78 11.12
C LYS A 268 -13.44 -9.10 9.79
N ASN A 269 -12.68 -9.23 8.71
CA ASN A 269 -13.19 -9.65 7.41
C ASN A 269 -13.71 -11.11 7.42
N LEU A 270 -13.21 -11.96 8.32
CA LEU A 270 -13.70 -13.35 8.51
C LEU A 270 -15.03 -13.41 9.29
N TYR A 271 -15.26 -12.48 10.23
CA TYR A 271 -16.48 -12.43 11.04
C TYR A 271 -17.66 -11.79 10.27
N ASP A 272 -17.39 -10.76 9.49
CA ASP A 272 -18.38 -10.10 8.63
C ASP A 272 -18.77 -10.96 7.41
N ALA A 273 -17.85 -11.79 6.89
CA ALA A 273 -18.15 -12.78 5.85
C ALA A 273 -18.93 -14.00 6.37
N GLY A 274 -18.72 -14.40 7.64
CA GLY A 274 -19.42 -15.52 8.27
C GLY A 274 -20.85 -15.21 8.71
N SER A 275 -21.15 -13.95 9.03
CA SER A 275 -22.47 -13.53 9.51
C SER A 275 -23.47 -13.16 8.40
N GLN A 276 -23.01 -12.87 7.17
CA GLN A 276 -23.87 -12.63 6.01
C GLN A 276 -24.48 -13.90 5.39
N LEU A 277 -23.99 -15.09 5.76
CA LEU A 277 -24.49 -16.35 5.22
C LEU A 277 -25.69 -16.93 6.00
N ALA A 278 -26.02 -16.35 7.16
CA ALA A 278 -26.98 -16.95 8.10
C ALA A 278 -28.43 -16.42 7.98
N GLN A 279 -28.74 -15.39 7.17
CA GLN A 279 -30.02 -14.67 7.28
C GLN A 279 -30.87 -14.49 6.00
N ASN A 280 -30.59 -15.14 4.86
CA ASN A 280 -31.53 -15.13 3.72
C ASN A 280 -31.49 -16.40 2.86
N PRO A 281 -32.43 -17.35 3.03
CA PRO A 281 -32.48 -18.62 2.29
C PRO A 281 -33.17 -18.58 0.90
N SER A 282 -33.49 -17.40 0.35
CA SER A 282 -34.45 -17.29 -0.77
C SER A 282 -33.94 -16.42 -1.93
N ALA A 283 -32.92 -16.87 -2.64
CA ALA A 283 -32.56 -16.35 -3.97
C ALA A 283 -31.92 -17.46 -4.81
N ALA A 284 -32.74 -18.41 -5.25
CA ALA A 284 -32.38 -19.44 -6.21
C ALA A 284 -32.86 -19.01 -7.61
N ALA A 285 -31.94 -18.71 -8.52
CA ALA A 285 -32.24 -18.58 -9.95
C ALA A 285 -31.04 -18.93 -10.85
N SER A 286 -30.45 -20.12 -10.63
CA SER A 286 -30.06 -21.08 -11.69
C SER A 286 -29.36 -22.27 -11.03
N VAL A 287 -30.09 -23.36 -10.77
CA VAL A 287 -29.49 -24.58 -10.22
C VAL A 287 -28.84 -25.35 -11.37
N GLY A 288 -27.51 -25.32 -11.42
CA GLY A 288 -26.71 -26.17 -12.30
C GLY A 288 -26.20 -27.39 -11.54
N VAL A 289 -26.55 -28.60 -12.00
CA VAL A 289 -25.92 -29.85 -11.55
C VAL A 289 -24.85 -30.20 -12.57
N SER A 290 -23.58 -30.13 -12.16
CA SER A 290 -22.46 -30.58 -12.98
C SER A 290 -21.82 -31.83 -12.36
N ILE A 291 -21.69 -32.88 -13.18
CA ILE A 291 -20.97 -34.13 -12.87
C ILE A 291 -19.71 -34.11 -13.73
N THR A 292 -18.57 -33.76 -13.16
CA THR A 292 -17.32 -33.57 -13.93
C THR A 292 -16.22 -34.49 -13.40
N TYR A 293 -15.53 -35.21 -14.29
CA TYR A 293 -14.28 -35.91 -14.00
C TYR A 293 -13.10 -35.11 -14.57
N GLY A 294 -12.12 -34.78 -13.75
CA GLY A 294 -10.95 -34.03 -14.23
C GLY A 294 -9.71 -34.16 -13.37
N GLU A 295 -8.55 -33.86 -13.95
CA GLU A 295 -7.28 -33.74 -13.25
C GLU A 295 -6.84 -32.27 -13.21
N SER A 296 -6.40 -31.78 -12.05
CA SER A 296 -5.77 -30.47 -11.91
C SER A 296 -4.42 -30.61 -11.23
N LYS A 297 -3.44 -29.82 -11.70
CA LYS A 297 -2.09 -29.71 -11.13
C LYS A 297 -1.72 -28.25 -11.03
N SER A 298 -1.15 -27.85 -9.90
CA SER A 298 -0.48 -26.56 -9.73
C SER A 298 0.82 -26.73 -8.95
N ARG A 299 1.82 -25.93 -9.31
CA ARG A 299 3.11 -25.84 -8.63
C ARG A 299 3.59 -24.40 -8.60
N THR A 300 3.93 -23.91 -7.42
CA THR A 300 4.53 -22.59 -7.22
C THR A 300 5.82 -22.77 -6.42
N ILE A 301 6.89 -22.12 -6.87
CA ILE A 301 8.16 -22.04 -6.15
C ILE A 301 8.46 -20.56 -5.97
N THR A 302 8.61 -20.15 -4.72
CA THR A 302 9.08 -18.82 -4.35
C THR A 302 10.42 -18.96 -3.65
N SER A 303 11.40 -18.15 -4.04
CA SER A 303 12.72 -18.08 -3.43
C SER A 303 13.02 -16.63 -3.11
N ASN A 304 13.40 -16.38 -1.86
CA ASN A 304 13.81 -15.07 -1.38
C ASN A 304 15.22 -15.19 -0.83
N THR A 305 16.10 -14.26 -1.18
CA THR A 305 17.47 -14.20 -0.66
C THR A 305 17.75 -12.76 -0.25
N ALA A 306 18.27 -12.54 0.96
CA ALA A 306 18.66 -11.23 1.43
C ALA A 306 20.03 -11.31 2.11
N THR A 307 20.84 -10.28 1.91
CA THR A 307 22.08 -10.06 2.62
C THR A 307 22.06 -8.66 3.22
N SER A 308 22.27 -8.57 4.53
CA SER A 308 22.33 -7.31 5.28
C SER A 308 23.64 -7.16 6.05
N GLY A 309 24.02 -5.93 6.36
CA GLY A 309 25.14 -5.63 7.25
C GLY A 309 24.70 -5.38 8.69
N LYS A 310 25.33 -6.06 9.65
CA LYS A 310 25.34 -5.69 11.07
C LYS A 310 26.56 -4.81 11.33
N GLY A 311 26.35 -3.51 11.46
CA GLY A 311 27.42 -2.54 11.71
C GLY A 311 28.20 -2.80 12.99
N SER A 312 29.45 -2.34 13.01
CA SER A 312 30.24 -2.22 14.23
C SER A 312 29.88 -0.93 14.97
N GLN A 313 30.05 -0.92 16.30
CA GLN A 313 29.82 0.26 17.12
C GLN A 313 31.08 0.64 17.92
N VAL A 314 31.39 1.93 17.95
CA VAL A 314 32.38 2.50 18.87
C VAL A 314 31.72 3.62 19.63
N VAL A 315 31.53 3.46 20.94
CA VAL A 315 30.74 4.39 21.75
C VAL A 315 31.51 4.83 22.99
N ALA A 316 31.64 6.14 23.19
CA ALA A 316 32.22 6.72 24.40
C ALA A 316 31.27 7.74 25.04
N GLY A 317 31.22 7.78 26.38
CA GLY A 317 30.60 8.88 27.11
C GLY A 317 31.46 10.15 27.08
N GLY A 318 32.77 9.99 26.93
CA GLY A 318 33.76 11.04 26.75
C GLY A 318 34.15 11.19 25.28
N ASP A 319 35.45 11.08 25.00
CA ASP A 319 36.03 11.24 23.67
C ASP A 319 36.23 9.89 22.95
N VAL A 320 36.16 9.91 21.62
CA VAL A 320 36.63 8.81 20.77
C VAL A 320 37.81 9.31 19.92
N ASN A 321 38.97 8.67 20.05
CA ASN A 321 40.11 8.92 19.19
C ASN A 321 40.52 7.67 18.41
N ILE A 322 40.49 7.75 17.08
CA ILE A 322 40.93 6.66 16.20
C ILE A 322 42.07 7.16 15.33
N ARG A 323 43.23 6.50 15.41
CA ARG A 323 44.47 6.91 14.76
C ARG A 323 45.06 5.76 13.93
N ALA A 324 45.06 5.93 12.62
CA ALA A 324 45.83 5.12 11.67
C ALA A 324 47.12 5.88 11.33
N THR A 325 48.22 5.56 12.00
CA THR A 325 49.46 6.35 11.93
C THR A 325 50.72 5.50 11.96
N GLY A 326 51.79 5.98 11.32
CA GLY A 326 53.13 5.39 11.43
C GLY A 326 53.53 4.42 10.30
N ALA A 327 52.75 4.35 9.21
CA ALA A 327 53.12 3.66 7.97
C ALA A 327 53.10 4.55 6.71
N GLY A 328 52.88 5.86 6.85
CA GLY A 328 52.85 6.78 5.70
C GLY A 328 51.67 6.47 4.79
N ALA A 329 51.94 6.06 3.54
CA ALA A 329 50.92 5.76 2.53
C ALA A 329 50.08 4.51 2.85
N ASP A 330 50.52 3.64 3.76
CA ASP A 330 49.74 2.45 4.18
C ASP A 330 48.93 2.71 5.47
N SER A 331 48.76 3.98 5.86
CA SER A 331 48.10 4.37 7.10
C SER A 331 46.68 4.90 6.90
N ASP A 332 45.80 3.97 6.54
CA ASP A 332 44.39 4.25 6.25
C ASP A 332 43.47 3.99 7.44
N LEU A 333 42.40 4.79 7.52
CA LEU A 333 41.26 4.59 8.42
C LEU A 333 39.99 4.41 7.59
N THR A 334 39.41 3.21 7.63
CA THR A 334 38.13 2.90 6.97
C THR A 334 37.05 2.55 8.00
N ILE A 335 35.90 3.21 7.91
CA ILE A 335 34.69 2.91 8.68
C ILE A 335 33.55 2.66 7.69
N GLN A 336 32.99 1.45 7.71
CA GLN A 336 31.97 1.00 6.75
C GLN A 336 30.72 0.46 7.46
N GLY A 337 29.54 0.94 7.05
CA GLY A 337 28.24 0.52 7.59
C GLY A 337 28.14 0.53 9.11
N SER A 338 28.92 1.40 9.77
CA SER A 338 29.20 1.32 11.21
C SER A 338 28.93 2.66 11.89
N GLN A 339 28.86 2.65 13.23
CA GLN A 339 28.55 3.84 14.03
C GLN A 339 29.69 4.15 15.01
N VAL A 340 30.07 5.43 15.07
CA VAL A 340 31.00 5.97 16.08
C VAL A 340 30.33 7.14 16.79
N THR A 341 30.13 7.03 18.10
CA THR A 341 29.42 8.05 18.89
C THR A 341 30.26 8.43 20.11
N ALA A 342 30.37 9.73 20.37
CA ALA A 342 31.04 10.25 21.56
C ALA A 342 30.17 11.29 22.27
N GLY A 343 30.12 11.25 23.60
CA GLY A 343 29.46 12.28 24.38
C GLY A 343 30.15 13.64 24.31
N ASN A 344 31.46 13.67 23.99
CA ASN A 344 32.24 14.88 23.79
C ASN A 344 32.86 14.94 22.39
N ASP A 345 34.18 14.79 22.22
CA ASP A 345 34.86 14.99 20.94
C ASP A 345 35.12 13.66 20.22
N ILE A 346 35.02 13.66 18.88
CA ILE A 346 35.51 12.57 18.03
C ILE A 346 36.70 13.10 17.23
N LYS A 347 37.84 12.41 17.29
CA LYS A 347 38.97 12.63 16.39
C LYS A 347 39.30 11.39 15.57
N LEU A 348 39.09 11.47 14.26
CA LEU A 348 39.49 10.46 13.28
C LEU A 348 40.74 10.98 12.54
N LYS A 349 41.87 10.27 12.65
CA LYS A 349 43.13 10.63 12.00
C LYS A 349 43.69 9.45 11.19
N ALA A 350 44.03 9.73 9.92
CA ALA A 350 44.81 8.86 9.06
C ALA A 350 46.04 9.62 8.54
N ASP A 351 47.19 8.97 8.45
CA ASP A 351 48.37 9.55 7.79
C ASP A 351 48.23 9.51 6.26
N ASP A 352 47.38 8.64 5.69
CA ASP A 352 46.99 8.66 4.26
C ASP A 352 45.48 8.84 4.08
N GLN A 353 44.69 7.77 3.91
CA GLN A 353 43.27 7.88 3.54
C GLN A 353 42.30 7.79 4.72
N LEU A 354 41.23 8.58 4.66
CA LEU A 354 40.10 8.48 5.57
C LEU A 354 38.81 8.15 4.79
N ASN A 355 38.26 6.95 5.01
CA ASN A 355 37.09 6.45 4.27
C ASN A 355 35.92 6.19 5.21
N LEU A 356 34.81 6.91 5.02
CA LEU A 356 33.51 6.68 5.67
C LEU A 356 32.53 6.18 4.60
N LEU A 357 32.16 4.90 4.65
CA LEU A 357 31.46 4.22 3.56
C LEU A 357 30.14 3.59 4.05
N ALA A 358 29.11 3.55 3.22
CA ALA A 358 27.89 2.78 3.55
C ALA A 358 28.11 1.27 3.43
N ALA A 359 27.35 0.51 4.21
CA ALA A 359 27.13 -0.91 3.95
C ALA A 359 26.10 -1.10 2.83
N LYS A 360 26.38 -2.02 1.91
CA LYS A 360 25.46 -2.42 0.84
C LYS A 360 24.67 -3.66 1.24
N ASN A 361 23.35 -3.54 1.25
CA ASN A 361 22.40 -4.62 1.48
C ASN A 361 21.69 -4.97 0.17
N ASP A 362 21.48 -6.26 -0.08
CA ASP A 362 20.85 -6.76 -1.31
C ASP A 362 19.71 -7.73 -0.96
N SER A 363 18.62 -7.71 -1.73
CA SER A 363 17.50 -8.63 -1.61
C SER A 363 17.02 -9.04 -2.99
N SER A 364 16.69 -10.32 -3.18
CA SER A 364 16.23 -10.87 -4.44
C SER A 364 15.05 -11.81 -4.22
N LEU A 365 13.95 -11.50 -4.88
CA LEU A 365 12.76 -12.34 -4.99
C LEU A 365 12.74 -13.03 -6.35
N ARG A 366 12.51 -14.33 -6.36
CA ARG A 366 12.23 -15.11 -7.57
C ARG A 366 11.01 -15.98 -7.34
N SER A 367 10.02 -15.89 -8.21
CA SER A 367 8.83 -16.72 -8.18
C SER A 367 8.60 -17.35 -9.54
N LYS A 368 8.22 -18.63 -9.55
CA LYS A 368 7.78 -19.36 -10.74
C LYS A 368 6.53 -20.14 -10.39
N ASN A 369 5.47 -19.96 -11.17
CA ASN A 369 4.25 -20.72 -11.03
C ASN A 369 3.89 -21.44 -12.33
N SER A 370 3.24 -22.58 -12.19
CA SER A 370 2.72 -23.37 -13.31
C SER A 370 1.45 -24.10 -12.88
N SER A 371 0.47 -24.17 -13.78
CA SER A 371 -0.76 -24.92 -13.56
C SER A 371 -1.22 -25.59 -14.86
N SER A 372 -1.90 -26.71 -14.72
CA SER A 372 -2.55 -27.43 -15.81
C SER A 372 -3.79 -28.13 -15.28
N SER A 373 -4.91 -28.01 -15.97
CA SER A 373 -6.11 -28.76 -15.65
C SER A 373 -6.79 -29.24 -16.93
N TRP A 374 -7.46 -30.38 -16.82
CA TRP A 374 -8.37 -30.87 -17.84
C TRP A 374 -9.55 -31.57 -17.15
N GLY A 375 -10.74 -31.49 -17.74
CA GLY A 375 -11.94 -32.12 -17.24
C GLY A 375 -12.92 -32.45 -18.36
N ALA A 376 -13.70 -33.50 -18.17
CA ALA A 376 -14.81 -33.88 -19.01
C ALA A 376 -16.00 -34.30 -18.12
N GLY A 377 -17.21 -33.91 -18.48
CA GLY A 377 -18.37 -34.09 -17.61
C GLY A 377 -19.70 -33.99 -18.33
N VAL A 378 -20.77 -34.05 -17.55
CA VAL A 378 -22.14 -33.76 -17.97
C VAL A 378 -22.64 -32.62 -17.09
N ALA A 379 -23.07 -31.53 -17.71
CA ALA A 379 -23.65 -30.39 -17.01
C ALA A 379 -25.12 -30.21 -17.42
N VAL A 380 -25.97 -30.02 -16.43
CA VAL A 380 -27.37 -29.62 -16.60
C VAL A 380 -27.51 -28.26 -15.94
N GLN A 381 -27.81 -27.22 -16.72
CA GLN A 381 -27.97 -25.84 -16.25
C GLN A 381 -29.38 -25.34 -16.57
N VAL A 382 -30.10 -24.92 -15.53
CA VAL A 382 -31.46 -24.37 -15.64
C VAL A 382 -31.37 -22.85 -15.52
N GLY A 383 -31.63 -22.12 -16.61
CA GLY A 383 -31.60 -20.64 -16.65
C GLY A 383 -32.91 -20.04 -17.15
N ALA A 384 -32.98 -18.71 -17.21
CA ALA A 384 -34.18 -17.97 -17.64
C ALA A 384 -34.66 -18.30 -19.08
N GLY A 385 -33.83 -18.97 -19.89
CA GLY A 385 -34.13 -19.44 -21.25
C GLY A 385 -34.42 -20.96 -21.39
N GLY A 386 -34.55 -21.72 -20.31
CA GLY A 386 -34.88 -23.17 -20.33
C GLY A 386 -33.84 -24.08 -19.67
N VAL A 387 -34.06 -25.41 -19.77
CA VAL A 387 -33.12 -26.45 -19.30
C VAL A 387 -32.11 -26.74 -20.41
N SER A 388 -30.82 -26.53 -20.13
CA SER A 388 -29.71 -26.93 -20.99
C SER A 388 -29.01 -28.14 -20.38
N ALA A 389 -28.73 -29.18 -21.17
CA ALA A 389 -28.05 -30.40 -20.71
C ALA A 389 -27.03 -30.85 -21.76
N GLY A 390 -25.76 -31.04 -21.40
CA GLY A 390 -24.72 -31.41 -22.37
C GLY A 390 -23.43 -31.98 -21.79
N ILE A 391 -22.63 -32.58 -22.68
CA ILE A 391 -21.28 -33.08 -22.39
C ILE A 391 -20.33 -31.89 -22.38
N THR A 392 -19.65 -31.66 -21.26
CA THR A 392 -18.65 -30.62 -21.10
C THR A 392 -17.24 -31.19 -21.24
N ALA A 393 -16.32 -30.41 -21.81
CA ALA A 393 -14.89 -30.66 -21.81
C ALA A 393 -14.17 -29.33 -21.58
N ASN A 394 -13.23 -29.28 -20.65
CA ASN A 394 -12.45 -28.09 -20.36
C ASN A 394 -10.96 -28.41 -20.24
N ALA A 395 -10.10 -27.49 -20.65
CA ALA A 395 -8.66 -27.56 -20.48
C ALA A 395 -8.10 -26.18 -20.17
N ALA A 396 -7.15 -26.09 -19.24
CA ALA A 396 -6.45 -24.84 -18.93
C ALA A 396 -4.97 -25.08 -18.63
N LEU A 397 -4.14 -24.14 -19.04
CA LEU A 397 -2.71 -24.07 -18.80
C LEU A 397 -2.37 -22.68 -18.28
N GLY A 398 -1.56 -22.61 -17.23
CA GLY A 398 -1.05 -21.37 -16.66
C GLY A 398 0.45 -21.46 -16.41
N ARG A 399 1.17 -20.39 -16.71
CA ARG A 399 2.58 -20.23 -16.34
C ARG A 399 2.85 -18.79 -16.00
N GLY A 400 3.71 -18.56 -15.02
CA GLY A 400 4.15 -17.22 -14.68
C GLY A 400 5.47 -17.20 -13.96
N HIS A 401 6.06 -16.02 -13.94
CA HIS A 401 7.25 -15.72 -13.16
C HIS A 401 7.16 -14.31 -12.59
N ALA A 402 7.89 -14.09 -11.51
CA ALA A 402 8.24 -12.77 -11.01
C ALA A 402 9.70 -12.77 -10.56
N SER A 403 10.41 -11.69 -10.85
CA SER A 403 11.74 -11.42 -10.30
C SER A 403 11.77 -10.01 -9.76
N GLY A 404 12.24 -9.83 -8.53
CA GLY A 404 12.54 -8.53 -7.97
C GLY A 404 13.96 -8.51 -7.40
N ASP A 405 14.67 -7.42 -7.61
CA ASP A 405 15.99 -7.18 -7.04
C ASP A 405 16.00 -5.80 -6.37
N ASP A 406 16.37 -5.76 -5.10
CA ASP A 406 16.50 -4.55 -4.30
C ASP A 406 17.94 -4.41 -3.80
N THR A 407 18.49 -3.21 -3.88
CA THR A 407 19.73 -2.81 -3.21
C THR A 407 19.41 -1.63 -2.31
N SER A 408 19.85 -1.68 -1.06
CA SER A 408 19.76 -0.55 -0.14
C SER A 408 21.09 -0.28 0.55
N TYR A 409 21.33 0.97 0.92
CA TYR A 409 22.54 1.39 1.61
C TYR A 409 22.24 1.78 3.06
N GLY A 410 22.99 1.19 3.99
CA GLY A 410 23.05 1.60 5.39
C GLY A 410 24.21 2.57 5.58
N ASN A 411 23.91 3.84 5.84
CA ASN A 411 24.95 4.86 5.98
C ASN A 411 25.85 4.59 7.20
N THR A 412 27.11 5.02 7.12
CA THR A 412 27.99 5.13 8.30
C THR A 412 27.66 6.41 9.07
N HIS A 413 27.62 6.35 10.40
CA HIS A 413 27.29 7.49 11.26
C HIS A 413 28.43 7.81 12.23
N ILE A 414 28.91 9.05 12.17
CA ILE A 414 29.89 9.60 13.12
C ILE A 414 29.22 10.74 13.88
N GLU A 415 29.10 10.64 15.20
CA GLU A 415 28.27 11.52 16.03
C GLU A 415 29.03 12.01 17.26
N ALA A 416 29.61 13.20 17.17
CA ALA A 416 30.29 13.86 18.28
C ALA A 416 29.31 14.76 19.06
N GLY A 417 29.25 14.64 20.37
CA GLY A 417 28.44 15.53 21.22
C GLY A 417 28.93 16.98 21.24
N ASN A 418 30.20 17.20 20.91
CA ASN A 418 30.84 18.52 20.87
C ASN A 418 31.64 18.76 19.58
N ARG A 419 32.91 18.34 19.48
CA ARG A 419 33.74 18.57 18.28
C ARG A 419 33.98 17.30 17.50
N LEU A 420 33.67 17.34 16.21
CA LEU A 420 34.10 16.36 15.22
C LEU A 420 35.39 16.86 14.54
N GLY A 421 36.44 16.05 14.53
CA GLY A 421 37.69 16.27 13.82
C GLY A 421 38.00 15.14 12.84
N LEU A 422 38.07 15.46 11.55
CA LEU A 422 38.48 14.57 10.47
C LEU A 422 39.84 15.05 9.94
N GLU A 423 40.86 14.19 9.96
CA GLU A 423 42.23 14.54 9.55
C GLU A 423 42.83 13.42 8.67
N SER A 424 43.12 13.73 7.41
CA SER A 424 43.80 12.82 6.47
C SER A 424 45.04 13.47 5.85
N GLY A 425 46.12 12.71 5.68
CA GLY A 425 47.30 13.17 4.93
C GLY A 425 47.11 13.09 3.41
N GLY A 426 46.28 12.16 2.95
CA GLY A 426 45.81 12.00 1.57
C GLY A 426 44.31 12.33 1.45
N ASP A 427 43.58 11.51 0.71
CA ASP A 427 42.17 11.73 0.38
C ASP A 427 41.21 11.38 1.53
N THR A 428 40.09 12.09 1.61
CA THR A 428 38.95 11.76 2.48
C THR A 428 37.71 11.47 1.64
N THR A 429 37.09 10.30 1.86
CA THR A 429 35.85 9.88 1.20
C THR A 429 34.73 9.71 2.21
N ILE A 430 33.59 10.36 1.98
CA ILE A 430 32.34 10.24 2.75
C ILE A 430 31.24 9.80 1.78
N LYS A 431 31.05 8.49 1.61
CA LYS A 431 30.18 7.91 0.58
C LYS A 431 29.11 7.03 1.21
N GLY A 432 27.89 7.57 1.32
CA GLY A 432 26.86 6.96 2.15
C GLY A 432 27.21 7.07 3.63
N ALA A 433 27.54 8.27 4.10
CA ALA A 433 27.93 8.50 5.49
C ALA A 433 27.55 9.90 5.97
N VAL A 434 27.20 10.01 7.25
CA VAL A 434 26.86 11.26 7.93
C VAL A 434 27.84 11.46 9.08
N ALA A 435 28.60 12.54 9.03
CA ALA A 435 29.52 12.93 10.11
C ALA A 435 29.01 14.21 10.77
N SER A 436 28.82 14.20 12.09
CA SER A 436 28.16 15.29 12.82
C SER A 436 28.81 15.67 14.14
N GLY A 437 28.66 16.93 14.52
CA GLY A 437 29.00 17.45 15.84
C GLY A 437 28.55 18.91 16.02
N LYS A 438 28.65 19.48 17.23
CA LYS A 438 28.37 20.93 17.42
C LYS A 438 29.33 21.80 16.63
N GLN A 439 30.59 21.37 16.51
CA GLN A 439 31.59 21.93 15.62
C GLN A 439 32.16 20.80 14.74
N ALA A 440 32.32 21.02 13.45
CA ALA A 440 32.92 20.04 12.55
C ALA A 440 34.18 20.62 11.89
N GLN A 441 35.30 19.92 12.00
CA GLN A 441 36.58 20.31 11.40
C GLN A 441 37.07 19.19 10.48
N ALA A 442 37.41 19.53 9.24
CA ALA A 442 38.00 18.60 8.29
C ALA A 442 39.30 19.18 7.74
N LYS A 443 40.40 18.45 7.89
CA LYS A 443 41.72 18.77 7.33
C LYS A 443 42.13 17.65 6.39
N VAL A 444 42.09 17.92 5.10
CA VAL A 444 42.28 16.91 4.05
C VAL A 444 43.50 17.28 3.22
N GLY A 445 44.54 16.44 3.27
CA GLY A 445 45.79 16.65 2.55
C GLY A 445 45.72 16.38 1.05
N GLY A 446 44.71 15.63 0.60
CA GLY A 446 44.36 15.40 -0.80
C GLY A 446 42.96 15.91 -1.15
N ASN A 447 42.16 15.09 -1.82
CA ASN A 447 40.79 15.38 -2.25
C ASN A 447 39.76 15.02 -1.17
N LEU A 448 38.65 15.77 -1.14
CA LEU A 448 37.46 15.44 -0.35
C LEU A 448 36.33 15.02 -1.29
N THR A 449 35.83 13.79 -1.17
CA THR A 449 34.64 13.32 -1.88
C THR A 449 33.51 13.08 -0.91
N VAL A 450 32.34 13.68 -1.15
CA VAL A 450 31.13 13.45 -0.36
C VAL A 450 30.01 13.07 -1.33
N GLU A 451 29.49 11.84 -1.25
CA GLU A 451 28.51 11.29 -2.19
C GLU A 451 27.37 10.55 -1.48
N SER A 452 26.13 10.95 -1.76
CA SER A 452 24.94 10.18 -1.35
C SER A 452 24.71 9.00 -2.30
N LEU A 453 24.21 7.89 -1.76
CA LEU A 453 23.91 6.67 -2.51
C LEU A 453 22.40 6.50 -2.70
N GLN A 454 22.02 5.98 -3.86
CA GLN A 454 20.62 5.65 -4.15
C GLN A 454 20.33 4.19 -3.81
N ASP A 455 19.27 3.97 -3.05
CA ASP A 455 18.64 2.65 -2.96
C ASP A 455 17.96 2.36 -4.29
N THR A 456 18.09 1.13 -4.80
CA THR A 456 17.49 0.71 -6.07
C THR A 456 16.53 -0.45 -5.90
N SER A 457 15.46 -0.49 -6.69
CA SER A 457 14.54 -1.63 -6.77
C SER A 457 14.17 -1.86 -8.23
N SER A 458 14.16 -3.12 -8.65
CA SER A 458 13.65 -3.52 -9.96
C SER A 458 12.71 -4.69 -9.77
N TYR A 459 11.62 -4.71 -10.53
CA TYR A 459 10.65 -5.79 -10.50
C TYR A 459 10.15 -6.08 -11.91
N ASP A 460 10.12 -7.34 -12.30
CA ASP A 460 9.54 -7.83 -13.55
C ASP A 460 8.64 -9.02 -13.22
N SER A 461 7.38 -8.97 -13.64
CA SER A 461 6.48 -10.11 -13.59
C SER A 461 5.81 -10.33 -14.93
N LYS A 462 5.50 -11.60 -15.20
CA LYS A 462 4.70 -12.01 -16.36
C LYS A 462 3.89 -13.22 -16.00
N GLN A 463 2.58 -13.13 -16.20
CA GLN A 463 1.63 -14.22 -16.07
C GLN A 463 0.98 -14.50 -17.42
N GLN A 464 0.83 -15.78 -17.75
CA GLN A 464 0.13 -16.24 -18.94
C GLN A 464 -0.83 -17.37 -18.57
N ASN A 465 -2.04 -17.31 -19.08
CA ASN A 465 -3.06 -18.34 -18.92
C ASN A 465 -3.80 -18.55 -20.24
N ILE A 466 -4.03 -19.81 -20.59
CA ILE A 466 -4.82 -20.20 -21.76
C ILE A 466 -5.77 -21.29 -21.28
N GLY A 467 -7.06 -21.14 -21.56
CA GLY A 467 -8.04 -22.17 -21.25
C GLY A 467 -9.23 -22.13 -22.17
N GLY A 468 -9.82 -23.28 -22.44
CA GLY A 468 -11.02 -23.42 -23.24
C GLY A 468 -11.98 -24.43 -22.63
N SER A 469 -13.26 -24.24 -22.90
CA SER A 469 -14.31 -25.18 -22.53
C SER A 469 -15.29 -25.35 -23.69
N VAL A 470 -15.77 -26.56 -23.92
CA VAL A 470 -16.82 -26.86 -24.91
C VAL A 470 -17.90 -27.66 -24.21
N THR A 471 -19.16 -27.31 -24.44
CA THR A 471 -20.35 -28.02 -23.96
C THR A 471 -21.25 -28.34 -25.13
N VAL A 472 -21.58 -29.61 -25.37
CA VAL A 472 -22.43 -30.05 -26.48
C VAL A 472 -23.65 -30.80 -25.96
N GLY A 473 -24.87 -30.33 -26.27
CA GLY A 473 -26.07 -31.06 -25.87
C GLY A 473 -27.42 -30.43 -26.23
N TYR A 474 -28.47 -30.82 -25.50
CA TYR A 474 -29.85 -30.37 -25.72
C TYR A 474 -29.96 -28.89 -25.31
N GLY A 475 -30.24 -28.03 -26.29
CA GLY A 475 -30.12 -26.56 -26.18
C GLY A 475 -29.00 -25.94 -27.02
N GLY A 476 -28.14 -26.75 -27.68
CA GLY A 476 -27.11 -26.29 -28.62
C GLY A 476 -25.68 -26.71 -28.24
N ALA A 477 -24.70 -26.28 -29.05
CA ALA A 477 -23.28 -26.35 -28.71
C ALA A 477 -22.82 -24.97 -28.21
N SER A 478 -22.24 -24.92 -27.02
CA SER A 478 -21.58 -23.73 -26.49
C SER A 478 -20.09 -23.98 -26.28
N GLY A 479 -19.28 -22.95 -26.41
CA GLY A 479 -17.83 -23.06 -26.29
C GLY A 479 -17.23 -21.72 -25.90
N SER A 480 -16.29 -21.75 -24.98
CA SER A 480 -15.53 -20.58 -24.56
C SER A 480 -14.04 -20.82 -24.76
N VAL A 481 -13.33 -19.79 -25.22
CA VAL A 481 -11.87 -19.76 -25.28
C VAL A 481 -11.41 -18.50 -24.57
N SER A 482 -10.48 -18.66 -23.65
CA SER A 482 -9.87 -17.59 -22.89
C SER A 482 -8.35 -17.66 -23.01
N ALA A 483 -7.72 -16.52 -23.29
CA ALA A 483 -6.28 -16.35 -23.20
C ALA A 483 -6.02 -15.04 -22.45
N GLY A 484 -5.13 -15.06 -21.49
CA GLY A 484 -4.76 -13.92 -20.68
C GLY A 484 -3.26 -13.80 -20.57
N GLN A 485 -2.78 -12.56 -20.60
CA GLN A 485 -1.41 -12.22 -20.36
C GLN A 485 -1.34 -10.95 -19.53
N GLN A 486 -0.58 -10.99 -18.45
CA GLN A 486 -0.27 -9.83 -17.63
C GLN A 486 1.24 -9.66 -17.54
N LYS A 487 1.72 -8.42 -17.61
CA LYS A 487 3.11 -8.05 -17.39
C LYS A 487 3.15 -6.87 -16.43
N MET A 488 4.15 -6.83 -15.57
CA MET A 488 4.48 -5.64 -14.79
C MET A 488 5.97 -5.42 -14.79
N LYS A 489 6.38 -4.17 -14.93
CA LYS A 489 7.75 -3.71 -14.74
C LYS A 489 7.75 -2.56 -13.76
N SER A 490 8.73 -2.53 -12.87
CA SER A 490 8.98 -1.38 -12.00
C SER A 490 10.47 -1.16 -11.86
N SER A 491 10.85 0.11 -11.80
CA SER A 491 12.21 0.56 -11.51
C SER A 491 12.17 1.69 -10.47
N TYR A 492 13.17 1.72 -9.60
CA TYR A 492 13.31 2.70 -8.53
C TYR A 492 14.79 2.97 -8.32
N ALA A 493 15.15 4.24 -8.22
CA ALA A 493 16.42 4.69 -7.67
C ALA A 493 16.20 5.99 -6.89
N SER A 494 16.42 5.98 -5.59
CA SER A 494 16.31 7.19 -4.77
C SER A 494 17.32 7.20 -3.64
N VAL A 495 17.92 8.37 -3.38
CA VAL A 495 18.60 8.59 -2.11
C VAL A 495 17.55 8.52 -1.01
N ARG A 496 17.78 7.70 0.02
CA ARG A 496 16.94 7.61 1.22
C ARG A 496 17.48 8.48 2.36
N GLU A 497 18.80 8.60 2.43
CA GLU A 497 19.51 9.38 3.45
C GLU A 497 20.72 10.08 2.82
N GLN A 498 20.74 11.41 2.90
CA GLN A 498 21.86 12.20 2.38
C GLN A 498 23.14 12.02 3.19
N SER A 499 24.24 11.81 2.49
CA SER A 499 25.58 11.94 3.06
C SER A 499 25.90 13.40 3.36
N GLY A 500 26.78 13.63 4.33
CA GLY A 500 27.14 15.00 4.66
C GLY A 500 27.98 15.19 5.92
N ILE A 501 28.43 16.44 6.09
CA ILE A 501 29.08 16.95 7.29
C ILE A 501 28.09 17.91 7.95
N LYS A 502 27.66 17.63 9.18
CA LYS A 502 26.63 18.40 9.90
C LYS A 502 27.22 19.03 11.17
N ALA A 503 27.31 20.35 11.19
CA ALA A 503 27.71 21.12 12.34
C ALA A 503 26.50 21.69 13.10
N GLY A 504 26.66 21.96 14.40
CA GLY A 504 25.75 22.79 15.18
C GLY A 504 26.20 24.25 15.16
N ASP A 505 26.01 24.91 16.30
CA ASP A 505 26.36 26.33 16.51
C ASP A 505 27.86 26.65 16.47
N GLY A 506 28.72 25.63 16.57
CA GLY A 506 30.17 25.79 16.40
C GLY A 506 30.58 25.97 14.93
N GLY A 507 29.67 25.74 13.99
CA GLY A 507 29.93 25.83 12.56
C GLY A 507 30.88 24.76 12.04
N PHE A 508 31.13 24.78 10.73
CA PHE A 508 32.10 23.90 10.09
C PHE A 508 33.35 24.63 9.60
N GLN A 509 34.50 23.98 9.69
CA GLN A 509 35.76 24.45 9.12
C GLN A 509 36.37 23.33 8.27
N VAL A 510 36.23 23.43 6.95
CA VAL A 510 36.68 22.42 5.99
C VAL A 510 37.84 22.99 5.19
N ASN A 511 39.01 22.37 5.30
CA ASN A 511 40.22 22.76 4.59
C ASN A 511 40.77 21.57 3.81
N VAL A 512 40.70 21.68 2.48
CA VAL A 512 41.06 20.64 1.52
C VAL A 512 42.19 21.16 0.64
N LYS A 513 43.26 20.38 0.48
CA LYS A 513 44.39 20.77 -0.37
C LYS A 513 44.14 20.48 -1.85
N GLY A 514 43.36 19.46 -2.17
CA GLY A 514 42.95 19.09 -3.51
C GLY A 514 41.53 19.55 -3.83
N ASN A 515 40.82 18.74 -4.63
CA ASN A 515 39.45 19.01 -5.05
C ASN A 515 38.43 18.60 -3.98
N THR A 516 37.37 19.40 -3.82
CA THR A 516 36.14 19.00 -3.12
C THR A 516 35.06 18.62 -4.13
N ASP A 517 34.56 17.38 -4.06
CA ASP A 517 33.51 16.84 -4.94
C ASP A 517 32.26 16.49 -4.12
N LEU A 518 31.15 17.18 -4.39
CA LEU A 518 29.89 17.04 -3.68
C LEU A 518 28.83 16.48 -4.63
N LYS A 519 28.21 15.35 -4.28
CA LYS A 519 27.17 14.70 -5.12
C LYS A 519 25.93 14.30 -4.32
N GLY A 520 24.90 15.14 -4.38
CA GLY A 520 23.63 15.00 -3.66
C GLY A 520 23.79 15.06 -2.13
N VAL A 521 24.67 15.91 -1.62
CA VAL A 521 25.12 15.90 -0.21
C VAL A 521 24.92 17.25 0.48
N VAL A 522 25.03 17.26 1.81
CA VAL A 522 24.98 18.52 2.59
C VAL A 522 26.24 18.75 3.42
N ILE A 523 26.78 19.96 3.38
CA ILE A 523 27.69 20.48 4.42
C ILE A 523 26.92 21.57 5.16
N ALA A 524 26.33 21.18 6.29
CA ALA A 524 25.32 21.98 6.97
C ALA A 524 25.80 22.51 8.32
N SER A 525 25.27 23.66 8.75
CA SER A 525 25.35 24.17 10.12
C SER A 525 23.99 24.67 10.60
N THR A 526 23.89 25.13 11.86
CA THR A 526 22.75 25.96 12.27
C THR A 526 22.82 27.35 11.63
N GLU A 527 21.68 28.04 11.57
CA GLU A 527 21.58 29.44 11.10
C GLU A 527 22.47 30.36 11.92
N ARG A 528 22.49 30.20 13.24
CA ARG A 528 23.36 30.96 14.16
C ARG A 528 24.83 30.87 13.77
N ALA A 529 25.32 29.68 13.43
CA ALA A 529 26.71 29.52 12.99
C ALA A 529 27.02 30.27 11.68
N ALA A 530 26.04 30.35 10.77
CA ALA A 530 26.16 31.11 9.53
C ALA A 530 26.16 32.63 9.81
N GLU A 531 25.24 33.13 10.61
CA GLU A 531 25.14 34.56 10.99
C GLU A 531 26.39 35.06 11.72
N GLU A 532 26.95 34.23 12.60
CA GLU A 532 28.18 34.53 13.34
C GLU A 532 29.46 34.24 12.55
N ASN A 533 29.37 33.95 11.24
CA ASN A 533 30.50 33.69 10.33
C ASN A 533 31.46 32.58 10.81
N ARG A 534 30.91 31.52 11.42
CA ARG A 534 31.69 30.38 11.94
C ARG A 534 31.96 29.29 10.89
N ASN A 535 31.36 29.42 9.70
CA ASN A 535 31.49 28.45 8.62
C ASN A 535 32.58 28.85 7.62
N SER A 536 33.47 27.92 7.29
CA SER A 536 34.49 28.11 6.24
C SER A 536 34.73 26.83 5.43
N LEU A 537 34.95 27.01 4.13
CA LEU A 537 35.36 25.98 3.18
C LEU A 537 36.50 26.52 2.32
N THR A 538 37.72 25.99 2.49
CA THR A 538 38.88 26.30 1.65
C THR A 538 39.26 25.06 0.86
N THR A 539 39.38 25.18 -0.46
CA THR A 539 39.68 24.06 -1.37
C THR A 539 40.43 24.51 -2.61
N ALA A 540 41.17 23.62 -3.29
CA ALA A 540 41.81 24.00 -4.56
C ALA A 540 40.79 24.16 -5.68
N THR A 541 39.87 23.21 -5.80
CA THR A 541 38.75 23.24 -6.77
C THR A 541 37.49 22.67 -6.13
N LEU A 542 36.31 23.11 -6.57
CA LEU A 542 35.01 22.66 -6.06
C LEU A 542 34.11 22.23 -7.22
N ALA A 543 33.59 21.00 -7.13
CA ALA A 543 32.59 20.47 -8.05
C ALA A 543 31.34 20.03 -7.28
N THR A 544 30.16 20.37 -7.81
CA THR A 544 28.87 20.00 -7.22
C THR A 544 27.98 19.35 -8.26
N ARG A 545 27.29 18.27 -7.87
CA ARG A 545 26.33 17.54 -8.70
C ARG A 545 25.11 17.16 -7.88
N ASP A 546 23.96 17.14 -8.54
CA ASP A 546 22.72 16.67 -7.94
C ASP A 546 22.46 15.22 -8.37
N ILE A 547 21.60 14.53 -7.62
CA ILE A 547 21.15 13.17 -7.94
C ILE A 547 19.66 13.24 -8.27
N ALA A 548 19.29 12.72 -9.44
CA ALA A 548 17.90 12.55 -9.83
C ALA A 548 17.34 11.25 -9.24
N ASN A 549 16.26 11.36 -8.46
CA ASN A 549 15.54 10.24 -7.92
C ASN A 549 14.34 9.91 -8.81
N HIS A 550 14.09 8.64 -9.06
CA HIS A 550 12.97 8.18 -9.87
C HIS A 550 12.34 6.91 -9.30
N ALA A 551 11.04 6.78 -9.51
CA ALA A 551 10.27 5.57 -9.36
C ALA A 551 9.31 5.51 -10.53
N GLU A 552 9.30 4.40 -11.26
CA GLU A 552 8.42 4.17 -12.40
C GLU A 552 7.86 2.76 -12.30
N ALA A 553 6.58 2.60 -12.61
CA ALA A 553 5.94 1.30 -12.70
C ALA A 553 4.93 1.28 -13.83
N ASP A 554 5.02 0.25 -14.67
CA ASP A 554 4.14 0.01 -15.80
C ASP A 554 3.54 -1.39 -15.68
N THR A 555 2.22 -1.48 -15.79
CA THR A 555 1.49 -2.75 -15.76
C THR A 555 0.58 -2.84 -16.97
N ASP A 556 0.71 -3.94 -17.72
CA ASP A 556 -0.14 -4.26 -18.86
C ASP A 556 -0.87 -5.58 -18.62
N SER A 557 -2.17 -5.60 -18.88
CA SER A 557 -2.99 -6.80 -18.95
C SER A 557 -3.70 -6.86 -20.29
N ILE A 558 -3.58 -7.99 -20.98
CA ILE A 558 -4.27 -8.29 -22.23
C ILE A 558 -5.05 -9.59 -22.02
N GLY A 559 -6.36 -9.53 -22.22
CA GLY A 559 -7.25 -10.69 -22.16
C GLY A 559 -8.04 -10.85 -23.44
N ILE A 560 -8.15 -12.07 -23.94
CA ILE A 560 -9.03 -12.45 -25.04
C ILE A 560 -10.01 -13.47 -24.46
N ALA A 561 -11.31 -13.19 -24.56
CA ALA A 561 -12.36 -14.11 -24.15
C ALA A 561 -13.41 -14.19 -25.27
N LEU A 562 -13.48 -15.34 -25.92
CA LEU A 562 -14.41 -15.60 -27.01
C LEU A 562 -15.43 -16.65 -26.54
N ASP A 563 -16.72 -16.32 -26.62
CA ASP A 563 -17.81 -17.26 -26.42
C ASP A 563 -18.54 -17.54 -27.73
N SER A 564 -19.09 -18.75 -27.85
CA SER A 564 -19.96 -19.23 -28.93
C SER A 564 -21.10 -18.28 -29.29
N SER A 565 -21.73 -17.59 -28.32
CA SER A 565 -22.77 -16.58 -28.60
C SER A 565 -22.24 -15.37 -29.40
N MET A 566 -20.94 -15.09 -29.31
CA MET A 566 -20.27 -14.02 -30.07
C MET A 566 -19.89 -14.45 -31.49
N LEU A 567 -19.84 -15.76 -31.79
CA LEU A 567 -19.51 -16.29 -33.11
C LEU A 567 -20.75 -16.65 -33.94
N THR A 568 -21.87 -16.95 -33.28
CA THR A 568 -23.10 -17.42 -33.95
C THR A 568 -24.11 -16.32 -34.29
N GLN A 569 -23.96 -15.10 -33.77
CA GLN A 569 -24.91 -13.97 -33.95
C GLN A 569 -24.57 -13.03 -35.13
N GLY A 570 -23.76 -13.45 -36.11
CA GLY A 570 -23.42 -12.64 -37.28
C GLY A 570 -22.71 -11.31 -36.92
N LYS A 571 -23.02 -10.20 -37.62
CA LYS A 571 -22.37 -8.88 -37.41
C LYS A 571 -22.48 -8.38 -35.94
N TYR A 572 -23.54 -8.75 -35.24
CA TYR A 572 -23.78 -8.39 -33.84
C TYR A 572 -22.87 -9.17 -32.87
N GLY A 573 -22.65 -10.46 -33.16
CA GLY A 573 -21.68 -11.28 -32.42
C GLY A 573 -20.23 -10.79 -32.60
N ALA A 574 -19.86 -10.41 -33.83
CA ALA A 574 -18.55 -9.84 -34.13
C ALA A 574 -18.30 -8.51 -33.39
N ALA A 575 -19.32 -7.65 -33.27
CA ALA A 575 -19.23 -6.42 -32.48
C ALA A 575 -19.04 -6.72 -30.98
N LYS A 576 -19.76 -7.69 -30.41
CA LYS A 576 -19.57 -8.13 -29.01
C LYS A 576 -18.17 -8.69 -28.75
N ALA A 577 -17.60 -9.45 -29.69
CA ALA A 577 -16.23 -9.96 -29.56
C ALA A 577 -15.18 -8.84 -29.56
N VAL A 578 -15.35 -7.82 -30.41
CA VAL A 578 -14.44 -6.67 -30.46
C VAL A 578 -14.55 -5.83 -29.18
N ILE A 579 -15.77 -5.55 -28.72
CA ILE A 579 -16.01 -4.77 -27.48
C ILE A 579 -15.49 -5.53 -26.26
N GLY A 580 -15.79 -6.84 -26.14
CA GLY A 580 -15.33 -7.67 -25.04
C GLY A 580 -13.80 -7.77 -24.95
N ASN A 581 -13.11 -7.88 -26.09
CA ASN A 581 -11.64 -7.94 -26.12
C ASN A 581 -10.98 -6.57 -25.89
N ALA A 582 -11.58 -5.47 -26.36
CA ALA A 582 -11.08 -4.11 -26.06
C ALA A 582 -11.17 -3.80 -24.55
N LEU A 583 -12.21 -4.30 -23.87
CA LEU A 583 -12.46 -4.11 -22.44
C LEU A 583 -11.64 -5.06 -21.54
N ASN A 584 -11.07 -6.12 -22.10
CA ASN A 584 -10.16 -7.03 -21.41
C ASN A 584 -8.71 -6.53 -21.37
N ASN A 585 -8.40 -5.45 -22.09
CA ASN A 585 -7.11 -4.79 -22.05
C ASN A 585 -7.14 -3.68 -21.00
N ALA A 586 -6.14 -3.66 -20.11
CA ALA A 586 -5.96 -2.62 -19.11
C ALA A 586 -4.47 -2.33 -18.97
N SER A 587 -4.13 -1.06 -18.88
CA SER A 587 -2.77 -0.59 -18.66
C SER A 587 -2.80 0.47 -17.58
N ALA A 588 -1.90 0.37 -16.60
CA ALA A 588 -1.71 1.40 -15.60
C ALA A 588 -0.22 1.73 -15.52
N SER A 589 0.08 3.02 -15.41
CA SER A 589 1.44 3.51 -15.15
C SER A 589 1.39 4.47 -13.98
N ASP A 590 2.45 4.49 -13.19
CA ASP A 590 2.64 5.45 -12.10
C ASP A 590 4.11 5.89 -12.10
N ASN A 591 4.36 7.13 -11.71
CA ASN A 591 5.70 7.68 -11.63
C ASN A 591 5.84 8.63 -10.44
N SER A 592 7.03 8.66 -9.86
CA SER A 592 7.42 9.60 -8.81
C SER A 592 8.85 10.04 -9.06
N GLY A 593 9.05 11.36 -9.16
CA GLY A 593 10.37 11.97 -9.30
C GLY A 593 10.78 12.69 -8.02
N GLY A 594 12.08 12.84 -7.83
CA GLY A 594 12.66 13.65 -6.78
C GLY A 594 14.06 14.13 -7.15
N GLN A 595 14.62 15.02 -6.36
CA GLN A 595 16.02 15.43 -6.49
C GLN A 595 16.69 15.46 -5.14
N THR A 596 17.93 15.02 -5.12
CA THR A 596 18.84 15.20 -3.99
C THR A 596 19.95 16.13 -4.43
N ARG A 597 19.89 17.37 -3.96
CA ARG A 597 20.82 18.43 -4.34
C ARG A 597 22.05 18.45 -3.46
N SER A 598 23.17 18.89 -4.03
CA SER A 598 24.34 19.26 -3.23
C SER A 598 24.15 20.65 -2.66
N ALA A 599 24.30 20.83 -1.34
CA ALA A 599 24.15 22.12 -0.69
C ALA A 599 25.19 22.34 0.42
N VAL A 600 25.57 23.61 0.62
CA VAL A 600 26.51 24.03 1.67
C VAL A 600 25.92 25.25 2.37
N SER A 601 25.74 25.22 3.69
CA SER A 601 25.22 26.38 4.43
C SER A 601 26.08 27.63 4.18
N PRO A 602 25.55 28.84 4.38
CA PRO A 602 26.31 30.07 4.15
C PRO A 602 27.65 30.03 4.91
N ALA A 603 28.74 30.31 4.18
CA ALA A 603 30.10 30.12 4.63
C ALA A 603 31.08 30.99 3.83
N ALA A 604 32.22 31.31 4.42
CA ALA A 604 33.37 31.82 3.68
C ALA A 604 33.96 30.70 2.82
N VAL A 605 33.71 30.74 1.51
CA VAL A 605 34.21 29.74 0.55
C VAL A 605 35.38 30.34 -0.23
N VAL A 606 36.54 29.70 -0.17
CA VAL A 606 37.77 30.12 -0.86
C VAL A 606 38.23 29.00 -1.78
N ILE A 607 38.28 29.29 -3.08
CA ILE A 607 38.86 28.42 -4.12
C ILE A 607 40.25 28.96 -4.42
N THR A 608 41.28 28.15 -4.21
CA THR A 608 42.68 28.61 -4.26
C THR A 608 43.37 28.41 -5.61
N ASP A 609 42.85 27.55 -6.48
CA ASP A 609 43.38 27.31 -7.82
C ASP A 609 42.33 27.62 -8.90
N GLU A 610 42.28 28.89 -9.31
CA GLU A 610 41.29 29.39 -10.27
C GLU A 610 41.48 28.80 -11.67
N ALA A 611 42.73 28.57 -12.09
CA ALA A 611 43.04 27.99 -13.39
C ALA A 611 42.58 26.53 -13.48
N ALA A 612 42.84 25.73 -12.44
CA ALA A 612 42.35 24.36 -12.37
C ALA A 612 40.82 24.30 -12.22
N GLN A 613 40.22 25.24 -11.48
CA GLN A 613 38.76 25.35 -11.34
C GLN A 613 38.09 25.55 -12.70
N LEU A 614 38.55 26.54 -13.49
CA LEU A 614 38.01 26.82 -14.82
C LEU A 614 38.18 25.64 -15.76
N CYS A 615 39.33 24.97 -15.73
CA CYS A 615 39.59 23.79 -16.55
C CYS A 615 38.67 22.61 -16.19
N ARG A 616 38.37 22.42 -14.90
CA ARG A 616 37.59 21.29 -14.39
C ARG A 616 36.07 21.46 -14.58
N THR A 617 35.56 22.65 -14.30
CA THR A 617 34.10 22.90 -14.23
C THR A 617 33.59 23.82 -15.33
N GLY A 618 34.48 24.53 -16.04
CA GLY A 618 34.09 25.57 -16.98
C GLY A 618 33.64 26.88 -16.31
N GLN A 619 33.81 27.02 -15.00
CA GLN A 619 33.40 28.19 -14.21
C GLN A 619 34.59 28.80 -13.45
N THR A 620 34.60 30.13 -13.28
CA THR A 620 35.57 30.78 -12.38
C THR A 620 35.24 30.51 -10.91
N ALA A 621 36.17 30.84 -10.01
CA ALA A 621 35.95 30.71 -8.57
C ALA A 621 34.69 31.46 -8.10
N GLU A 622 34.49 32.70 -8.54
CA GLU A 622 33.34 33.54 -8.20
C GLU A 622 32.03 32.93 -8.70
N GLN A 623 32.02 32.43 -9.94
CA GLN A 623 30.85 31.79 -10.53
C GLN A 623 30.47 30.52 -9.78
N THR A 624 31.45 29.68 -9.42
CA THR A 624 31.20 28.47 -8.63
C THR A 624 30.69 28.79 -7.23
N VAL A 625 31.25 29.80 -6.54
CA VAL A 625 30.78 30.21 -5.20
C VAL A 625 29.37 30.80 -5.24
N ALA A 626 29.05 31.58 -6.29
CA ALA A 626 27.72 32.17 -6.49
C ALA A 626 26.67 31.11 -6.87
N ALA A 627 27.05 30.08 -7.63
CA ALA A 627 26.16 28.99 -8.03
C ALA A 627 25.93 27.94 -6.93
N LEU A 628 26.71 27.98 -5.84
CA LEU A 628 26.61 27.01 -4.76
C LEU A 628 25.26 27.11 -4.06
N ASN A 629 24.48 26.02 -4.08
CA ASN A 629 23.22 25.96 -3.37
C ASN A 629 23.43 26.11 -1.86
N ARG A 630 22.75 27.11 -1.26
CA ARG A 630 22.85 27.44 0.17
C ARG A 630 21.69 26.89 1.00
N ASP A 631 20.66 26.37 0.34
CA ASP A 631 19.52 25.77 1.03
C ASP A 631 19.81 24.31 1.34
N VAL A 632 20.22 24.06 2.58
CA VAL A 632 20.49 22.73 3.13
C VAL A 632 19.25 22.05 3.70
N VAL A 633 18.14 22.77 3.89
CA VAL A 633 16.91 22.26 4.51
C VAL A 633 16.01 21.61 3.46
N SER A 634 15.88 22.24 2.28
CA SER A 634 15.10 21.72 1.14
C SER A 634 15.94 20.97 0.11
N ALA A 635 17.21 20.65 0.43
CA ALA A 635 18.15 20.01 -0.48
C ALA A 635 17.75 18.58 -0.90
N HIS A 636 16.71 17.98 -0.32
CA HIS A 636 16.37 16.59 -0.56
C HIS A 636 14.87 16.33 -0.70
N THR A 637 14.51 15.74 -1.84
CA THR A 637 13.21 15.16 -2.14
C THR A 637 13.45 13.75 -2.68
N ALA A 638 13.12 12.73 -1.89
CA ALA A 638 13.16 11.34 -2.32
C ALA A 638 12.01 11.02 -3.30
N ALA A 639 12.21 10.07 -4.20
CA ALA A 639 11.12 9.49 -4.97
C ALA A 639 10.33 8.51 -4.08
N THR A 640 9.00 8.52 -4.20
CA THR A 640 8.13 7.60 -3.46
C THR A 640 8.14 6.24 -4.15
N LYS A 641 8.47 5.17 -3.42
CA LYS A 641 8.41 3.81 -3.98
C LYS A 641 6.95 3.46 -4.30
N ILE A 642 6.67 3.11 -5.55
CA ILE A 642 5.32 2.77 -6.03
C ILE A 642 4.90 1.40 -5.45
N ASP A 643 3.69 1.32 -4.90
CA ASP A 643 3.13 0.05 -4.43
C ASP A 643 2.65 -0.78 -5.61
N THR A 644 3.55 -1.58 -6.15
CA THR A 644 3.32 -2.47 -7.29
C THR A 644 2.17 -3.45 -7.06
N ARG A 645 1.88 -3.85 -5.81
CA ARG A 645 0.75 -4.73 -5.50
C ARG A 645 -0.58 -4.01 -5.56
N ASN A 646 -0.64 -2.75 -5.13
CA ASN A 646 -1.86 -1.95 -5.29
C ASN A 646 -2.09 -1.62 -6.76
N LEU A 647 -1.04 -1.34 -7.54
CA LEU A 647 -1.15 -1.11 -8.98
C LEU A 647 -1.70 -2.36 -9.71
N GLU A 648 -1.19 -3.56 -9.39
CA GLU A 648 -1.74 -4.83 -9.90
C GLU A 648 -3.22 -5.00 -9.53
N LYS A 649 -3.61 -4.69 -8.29
CA LYS A 649 -5.01 -4.78 -7.84
C LYS A 649 -5.92 -3.78 -8.54
N THR A 650 -5.44 -2.56 -8.83
CA THR A 650 -6.20 -1.54 -9.56
C THR A 650 -6.49 -2.01 -10.99
N VAL A 651 -5.49 -2.54 -11.69
CA VAL A 651 -5.65 -3.12 -13.04
C VAL A 651 -6.61 -4.33 -13.01
N GLU A 652 -6.51 -5.19 -11.99
CA GLU A 652 -7.41 -6.32 -11.83
C GLU A 652 -8.86 -5.87 -11.56
N ALA A 653 -9.06 -4.88 -10.69
CA ALA A 653 -10.37 -4.31 -10.38
C ALA A 653 -10.98 -3.61 -11.60
N GLU A 654 -10.20 -2.83 -12.36
CA GLU A 654 -10.66 -2.17 -13.58
C GLU A 654 -11.10 -3.21 -14.63
N ARG A 655 -10.32 -4.29 -14.82
CA ARG A 655 -10.71 -5.40 -15.72
C ARG A 655 -12.00 -6.06 -15.25
N LEU A 656 -12.18 -6.30 -13.95
CA LEU A 656 -13.41 -6.89 -13.39
C LEU A 656 -14.61 -5.97 -13.62
N ILE A 657 -14.47 -4.67 -13.37
CA ILE A 657 -15.52 -3.68 -13.60
C ILE A 657 -15.89 -3.61 -15.08
N LYS A 658 -14.90 -3.58 -15.98
CA LYS A 658 -15.12 -3.60 -17.44
C LYS A 658 -15.81 -4.89 -17.90
N GLN A 659 -15.47 -6.04 -17.33
CA GLN A 659 -16.14 -7.31 -17.63
C GLN A 659 -17.58 -7.38 -17.13
N GLU A 660 -17.84 -6.87 -15.92
CA GLU A 660 -19.21 -6.76 -15.40
C GLU A 660 -20.04 -5.74 -16.20
N ALA A 661 -19.44 -4.66 -16.69
CA ALA A 661 -20.10 -3.71 -17.60
C ALA A 661 -20.54 -4.38 -18.92
N VAL A 662 -19.75 -5.32 -19.48
CA VAL A 662 -20.15 -6.12 -20.65
C VAL A 662 -21.31 -7.06 -20.31
N LYS A 663 -21.25 -7.74 -19.15
CA LYS A 663 -22.34 -8.63 -18.72
C LYS A 663 -23.64 -7.83 -18.53
N VAL A 664 -23.57 -6.67 -17.90
CA VAL A 664 -24.68 -5.72 -17.75
C VAL A 664 -25.19 -5.23 -19.11
N ALA A 665 -24.31 -4.92 -20.07
CA ALA A 665 -24.69 -4.56 -21.43
C ALA A 665 -25.38 -5.72 -22.19
N THR A 666 -25.09 -6.98 -21.83
CA THR A 666 -25.79 -8.17 -22.38
C THR A 666 -27.05 -8.58 -21.61
N ILE A 667 -27.32 -8.00 -20.44
CA ILE A 667 -28.50 -8.31 -19.59
C ILE A 667 -29.67 -7.34 -19.83
N PHE A 668 -29.54 -6.33 -20.71
CA PHE A 668 -30.71 -5.58 -21.17
C PHE A 668 -31.67 -6.54 -21.87
N THR A 669 -32.79 -6.84 -21.20
CA THR A 669 -33.97 -7.37 -21.88
C THR A 669 -34.49 -6.27 -22.79
N ASP A 670 -34.95 -6.62 -23.99
CA ASP A 670 -35.50 -5.65 -24.97
C ASP A 670 -36.56 -4.72 -24.35
N GLU A 671 -37.30 -5.19 -23.34
CA GLU A 671 -38.40 -4.48 -22.66
C GLU A 671 -37.92 -3.31 -21.78
N ALA A 672 -36.89 -3.50 -20.95
CA ALA A 672 -36.38 -2.44 -20.05
C ALA A 672 -35.63 -1.33 -20.82
N TYR A 673 -34.98 -1.71 -21.93
CA TYR A 673 -34.40 -0.76 -22.89
C TYR A 673 -35.50 0.04 -23.60
N ARG A 674 -36.61 -0.60 -24.00
CA ARG A 674 -37.76 0.07 -24.65
C ARG A 674 -38.38 1.13 -23.75
N GLU A 675 -38.69 0.82 -22.49
CA GLU A 675 -39.37 1.75 -21.59
C GLU A 675 -38.50 2.96 -21.17
N SER A 676 -37.19 2.77 -20.96
CA SER A 676 -36.30 3.85 -20.53
C SER A 676 -35.82 4.77 -21.67
N PHE A 677 -35.71 4.25 -22.90
CA PHE A 677 -35.07 4.96 -24.02
C PHE A 677 -35.93 5.13 -25.27
N LEU A 678 -36.94 4.30 -25.51
CA LEU A 678 -37.81 4.39 -26.69
C LEU A 678 -39.18 5.02 -26.39
N GLU A 679 -39.72 4.83 -25.19
CA GLU A 679 -41.02 5.41 -24.79
C GLU A 679 -40.87 6.84 -24.24
N LYS A 680 -41.69 7.78 -24.74
CA LYS A 680 -41.63 9.19 -24.32
C LYS A 680 -41.97 9.33 -22.84
N ALA A 681 -41.21 10.17 -22.12
CA ALA A 681 -41.46 10.42 -20.71
C ALA A 681 -42.83 11.05 -20.45
N ARG A 682 -43.51 10.51 -19.43
CA ARG A 682 -44.86 10.91 -19.04
C ARG A 682 -44.78 11.87 -17.87
N VAL A 683 -45.47 12.99 -17.97
CA VAL A 683 -45.52 14.01 -16.92
C VAL A 683 -46.93 14.05 -16.37
N TYR A 684 -47.06 13.99 -15.06
CA TYR A 684 -48.33 13.95 -14.37
C TYR A 684 -48.51 15.15 -13.46
N LYS A 685 -49.73 15.66 -13.33
CA LYS A 685 -50.13 16.63 -12.32
C LYS A 685 -50.82 15.93 -11.16
N VAL A 686 -50.41 16.20 -9.93
CA VAL A 686 -51.13 15.72 -8.73
C VAL A 686 -52.45 16.46 -8.61
N GLN A 687 -53.56 15.72 -8.47
CA GLN A 687 -54.90 16.31 -8.38
C GLN A 687 -55.11 17.01 -7.04
N ARG A 688 -55.66 18.22 -7.08
CA ARG A 688 -56.09 18.98 -5.92
C ARG A 688 -57.57 19.32 -6.00
N ASN A 689 -58.23 19.35 -4.85
CA ASN A 689 -59.61 19.80 -4.75
C ASN A 689 -59.67 21.31 -4.97
N SER A 690 -60.45 21.74 -5.97
CA SER A 690 -60.55 23.15 -6.39
C SER A 690 -61.10 24.11 -5.33
N LYS A 691 -61.77 23.61 -4.27
CA LYS A 691 -62.31 24.43 -3.19
C LYS A 691 -61.41 24.50 -1.95
N THR A 692 -60.67 23.43 -1.65
CA THR A 692 -59.89 23.32 -0.41
C THR A 692 -58.37 23.39 -0.63
N GLY A 693 -57.90 23.29 -1.88
CA GLY A 693 -56.48 23.23 -2.22
C GLY A 693 -55.76 21.96 -1.75
N LYS A 694 -56.47 21.03 -1.09
CA LYS A 694 -55.91 19.75 -0.59
C LYS A 694 -55.76 18.75 -1.72
N VAL A 695 -54.72 17.91 -1.62
CA VAL A 695 -54.50 16.79 -2.54
C VAL A 695 -55.70 15.83 -2.49
N VAL A 696 -56.18 15.41 -3.66
CA VAL A 696 -57.23 14.39 -3.77
C VAL A 696 -56.60 13.03 -3.55
N ILE A 697 -57.02 12.34 -2.49
CA ILE A 697 -56.54 11.01 -2.13
C ILE A 697 -57.55 9.97 -2.64
N GLY A 698 -57.05 8.96 -3.35
CA GLY A 698 -57.85 7.85 -3.85
C GLY A 698 -58.25 6.86 -2.74
N PRO A 699 -59.10 5.87 -3.07
CA PRO A 699 -59.57 4.86 -2.11
C PRO A 699 -58.44 4.02 -1.47
N ASP A 700 -57.27 3.96 -2.10
CA ASP A 700 -56.06 3.27 -1.66
C ASP A 700 -55.16 4.12 -0.75
N GLY A 701 -55.59 5.33 -0.40
CA GLY A 701 -54.84 6.25 0.44
C GLY A 701 -53.67 6.96 -0.25
N LYS A 702 -53.56 6.87 -1.59
CA LYS A 702 -52.51 7.53 -2.39
C LYS A 702 -53.06 8.72 -3.20
N PRO A 703 -52.24 9.73 -3.54
CA PRO A 703 -52.67 10.85 -4.39
C PRO A 703 -53.11 10.41 -5.78
N LEU A 704 -54.21 10.98 -6.28
CA LEU A 704 -54.62 10.83 -7.68
C LEU A 704 -53.79 11.76 -8.58
N THR A 705 -53.49 11.30 -9.80
CA THR A 705 -52.73 12.07 -10.80
C THR A 705 -53.49 12.19 -12.12
N VAL A 706 -53.13 13.16 -12.94
CA VAL A 706 -53.60 13.32 -14.34
C VAL A 706 -52.39 13.48 -15.24
N GLU A 707 -52.30 12.68 -16.31
CA GLU A 707 -51.23 12.82 -17.30
C GLU A 707 -51.42 14.08 -18.16
N LEU A 708 -50.32 14.78 -18.43
CA LEU A 708 -50.31 15.99 -19.24
C LEU A 708 -50.05 15.68 -20.72
N SER A 709 -50.85 16.30 -21.60
CA SER A 709 -50.54 16.35 -23.03
C SER A 709 -49.33 17.24 -23.31
N GLN A 710 -48.65 17.05 -24.44
CA GLN A 710 -47.48 17.86 -24.80
C GLN A 710 -47.77 19.37 -24.81
N ALA A 711 -48.96 19.78 -25.27
CA ALA A 711 -49.39 21.18 -25.25
C ALA A 711 -49.58 21.70 -23.82
N ALA A 712 -50.09 20.87 -22.90
CA ALA A 712 -50.21 21.23 -21.49
C ALA A 712 -48.85 21.36 -20.80
N LYS A 713 -47.85 20.53 -21.17
CA LYS A 713 -46.48 20.60 -20.64
C LYS A 713 -45.74 21.88 -21.03
N LEU A 714 -46.07 22.47 -22.18
CA LEU A 714 -45.51 23.74 -22.66
C LEU A 714 -46.28 24.98 -22.16
N ALA A 715 -47.44 24.78 -21.53
CA ALA A 715 -48.29 25.84 -21.02
C ALA A 715 -48.47 25.77 -19.49
N LEU A 716 -47.50 25.20 -18.77
CA LEU A 716 -47.48 25.21 -17.31
C LEU A 716 -47.41 26.67 -16.81
N LYS A 717 -48.29 27.01 -15.87
CA LYS A 717 -48.30 28.33 -15.24
C LYS A 717 -47.94 28.16 -13.77
N PRO A 718 -46.95 28.90 -13.25
CA PRO A 718 -46.80 28.99 -11.81
C PRO A 718 -48.06 29.63 -11.20
N GLU A 719 -48.39 29.28 -9.97
CA GLU A 719 -49.38 30.07 -9.20
C GLU A 719 -48.86 31.49 -9.00
N THR A 720 -49.74 32.46 -8.76
CA THR A 720 -49.40 33.89 -8.69
C THR A 720 -48.20 34.15 -7.76
N GLY A 721 -47.04 34.49 -8.33
CA GLY A 721 -45.78 34.77 -7.61
C GLY A 721 -44.89 33.54 -7.29
N GLY A 722 -45.21 32.34 -7.80
CA GLY A 722 -44.51 31.09 -7.49
C GLY A 722 -43.61 30.53 -8.61
N LYS A 723 -42.97 29.38 -8.35
CA LYS A 723 -42.20 28.57 -9.32
C LYS A 723 -43.02 27.33 -9.73
N ILE A 724 -42.74 26.77 -10.90
CA ILE A 724 -43.32 25.48 -11.31
C ILE A 724 -42.63 24.37 -10.50
N ASN A 725 -43.42 23.57 -9.77
CA ASN A 725 -42.87 22.54 -8.90
C ASN A 725 -42.86 21.17 -9.58
N VAL A 726 -41.68 20.61 -9.80
CA VAL A 726 -41.48 19.33 -10.47
C VAL A 726 -40.74 18.36 -9.55
N PHE A 727 -41.25 17.15 -9.43
CA PHE A 727 -40.64 16.05 -8.70
C PHE A 727 -40.22 14.93 -9.66
N THR A 728 -39.08 14.30 -9.35
CA THR A 728 -38.57 13.12 -10.06
C THR A 728 -38.41 11.95 -9.08
N ASN A 729 -38.98 10.78 -9.39
CA ASN A 729 -39.03 9.64 -8.49
C ASN A 729 -37.76 8.77 -8.46
N GLY A 730 -37.66 7.97 -7.40
CA GLY A 730 -36.60 6.98 -7.20
C GLY A 730 -36.84 5.65 -7.91
N ILE A 731 -36.10 4.64 -7.46
CA ILE A 731 -36.14 3.23 -7.93
C ILE A 731 -37.34 2.51 -7.29
N ASN A 732 -37.94 1.54 -7.99
CA ASN A 732 -39.03 0.68 -7.50
C ASN A 732 -40.22 1.52 -7.00
N ASN A 733 -40.60 2.55 -7.76
CA ASN A 733 -41.76 3.36 -7.45
C ASN A 733 -42.76 3.27 -8.60
N ASP A 734 -43.86 2.55 -8.37
CA ASP A 734 -45.03 2.69 -9.20
C ASP A 734 -45.54 4.15 -9.21
N LEU A 735 -46.40 4.48 -10.17
CA LEU A 735 -46.92 5.86 -10.34
C LEU A 735 -47.58 6.42 -9.06
N LYS A 736 -48.24 5.57 -8.26
CA LYS A 736 -48.97 6.01 -7.05
C LYS A 736 -48.01 6.28 -5.90
N ALA A 737 -46.97 5.46 -5.75
CA ALA A 737 -45.89 5.65 -4.80
C ALA A 737 -45.09 6.91 -5.14
N ALA A 738 -44.74 7.09 -6.42
CA ALA A 738 -44.08 8.29 -6.94
C ALA A 738 -44.90 9.56 -6.66
N ALA A 739 -46.22 9.53 -6.90
CA ALA A 739 -47.10 10.66 -6.58
C ALA A 739 -47.20 10.95 -5.06
N GLY A 740 -47.19 9.89 -4.24
CA GLY A 740 -47.13 10.01 -2.78
C GLY A 740 -45.85 10.72 -2.32
N TYR A 741 -44.70 10.28 -2.82
CA TYR A 741 -43.41 10.90 -2.51
C TYR A 741 -43.30 12.33 -3.04
N ALA A 742 -43.87 12.63 -4.22
CA ALA A 742 -43.92 13.98 -4.76
C ALA A 742 -44.62 14.96 -3.81
N VAL A 743 -45.75 14.58 -3.20
CA VAL A 743 -46.46 15.41 -2.21
C VAL A 743 -45.67 15.51 -0.91
N GLN A 744 -45.14 14.38 -0.42
CA GLN A 744 -44.42 14.30 0.84
C GLN A 744 -43.13 15.15 0.86
N MET A 745 -42.31 15.01 -0.18
CA MET A 745 -40.93 15.49 -0.20
C MET A 745 -40.78 16.88 -0.81
N SER A 746 -41.76 17.33 -1.60
CA SER A 746 -41.77 18.71 -2.11
C SER A 746 -42.08 19.73 -1.01
N GLU A 747 -42.82 19.33 0.04
CA GLU A 747 -43.16 20.16 1.22
C GLU A 747 -43.86 21.50 0.86
N LEU A 748 -44.66 21.49 -0.20
CA LEU A 748 -45.27 22.70 -0.74
C LEU A 748 -46.55 23.08 0.03
N PRO A 749 -46.84 24.39 0.19
CA PRO A 749 -48.07 24.88 0.81
C PRO A 749 -49.37 24.38 0.17
N LEU A 750 -50.48 24.48 0.91
CA LEU A 750 -51.82 24.23 0.39
C LEU A 750 -52.12 25.14 -0.81
N GLY A 751 -52.62 24.58 -1.91
CA GLY A 751 -52.86 25.29 -3.16
C GLY A 751 -51.90 24.85 -4.27
N GLN A 752 -50.59 24.88 -4.03
CA GLN A 752 -49.57 24.78 -5.09
C GLN A 752 -49.56 23.48 -5.87
N ASP A 753 -49.68 23.58 -7.19
CA ASP A 753 -49.58 22.44 -8.11
C ASP A 753 -48.21 21.73 -8.04
N ILE A 754 -48.24 20.39 -8.13
CA ILE A 754 -47.06 19.52 -8.16
C ILE A 754 -47.11 18.68 -9.43
N TYR A 755 -46.04 18.74 -10.21
CA TYR A 755 -45.83 17.94 -11.41
C TYR A 755 -44.84 16.82 -11.13
N LEU A 756 -45.10 15.61 -11.61
CA LEU A 756 -44.24 14.44 -11.49
C LEU A 756 -43.75 14.08 -12.90
N VAL A 757 -42.45 14.22 -13.15
CA VAL A 757 -41.81 13.56 -14.29
C VAL A 757 -41.60 12.12 -13.88
N TYR A 758 -42.45 11.23 -14.38
CA TYR A 758 -42.46 9.84 -13.96
C TYR A 758 -41.41 9.05 -14.74
N TYR A 759 -40.48 8.47 -13.98
CA TYR A 759 -39.57 7.45 -14.48
C TYR A 759 -40.19 6.08 -14.16
N PRO A 760 -40.63 5.29 -15.17
CA PRO A 760 -41.28 4.01 -14.94
C PRO A 760 -40.35 3.02 -14.24
N GLU A 761 -40.89 2.23 -13.30
CA GLU A 761 -40.16 1.10 -12.72
C GLU A 761 -39.94 0.02 -13.78
N ALA A 762 -38.75 -0.55 -13.84
CA ALA A 762 -38.49 -1.69 -14.71
C ALA A 762 -39.21 -2.95 -14.18
N ASN A 763 -39.50 -3.88 -15.09
CA ASN A 763 -40.30 -5.10 -14.83
C ASN A 763 -39.83 -6.03 -13.70
N ASN A 764 -38.66 -5.79 -13.12
CA ASN A 764 -38.23 -6.40 -11.87
C ASN A 764 -37.15 -5.54 -11.18
N SER A 765 -36.92 -5.78 -9.90
CA SER A 765 -35.98 -5.00 -9.08
C SER A 765 -34.51 -5.11 -9.52
N ILE A 766 -34.13 -6.15 -10.27
CA ILE A 766 -32.77 -6.27 -10.83
C ILE A 766 -32.64 -5.33 -12.04
N SER A 767 -33.61 -5.34 -12.96
CA SER A 767 -33.66 -4.40 -14.08
C SER A 767 -33.68 -2.94 -13.61
N GLU A 768 -34.37 -2.66 -12.51
CA GLU A 768 -34.40 -1.32 -11.94
C GLU A 768 -33.04 -0.87 -11.38
N LEU A 769 -32.29 -1.79 -10.74
CA LEU A 769 -30.91 -1.55 -10.29
C LEU A 769 -29.94 -1.38 -11.49
N LEU A 770 -30.18 -2.06 -12.60
CA LEU A 770 -29.39 -1.92 -13.83
C LEU A 770 -29.62 -0.58 -14.51
N VAL A 771 -30.88 -0.13 -14.60
CA VAL A 771 -31.23 1.21 -15.10
C VAL A 771 -30.59 2.28 -14.21
N ALA A 772 -30.63 2.11 -12.89
CA ALA A 772 -29.97 3.02 -11.95
C ALA A 772 -28.44 3.05 -12.10
N GLY A 773 -27.80 1.90 -12.34
CA GLY A 773 -26.39 1.81 -12.65
C GLY A 773 -26.02 2.53 -13.94
N TYR A 774 -26.84 2.40 -15.00
CA TYR A 774 -26.67 3.14 -16.24
C TYR A 774 -26.72 4.66 -16.02
N GLN A 775 -27.74 5.15 -15.31
CA GLN A 775 -27.89 6.59 -15.02
C GLN A 775 -26.71 7.15 -14.22
N LYS A 776 -26.12 6.36 -13.30
CA LYS A 776 -25.00 6.83 -12.49
C LYS A 776 -23.69 6.95 -13.29
N PHE A 777 -23.39 5.95 -14.13
CA PHE A 777 -22.05 5.77 -14.67
C PHE A 777 -21.91 6.06 -16.18
N LEU A 778 -23.00 5.99 -16.95
CA LEU A 778 -22.94 5.95 -18.42
C LEU A 778 -23.82 6.99 -19.13
N GLU A 779 -24.92 7.41 -18.51
CA GLU A 779 -25.88 8.35 -19.10
C GLU A 779 -25.25 9.73 -19.35
N GLY A 780 -25.22 10.18 -20.62
CA GLY A 780 -24.73 11.51 -21.01
C GLY A 780 -23.21 11.64 -21.18
N SER A 781 -22.42 10.61 -20.86
CA SER A 781 -20.98 10.53 -21.13
C SER A 781 -20.68 9.67 -22.35
N VAL A 782 -21.13 8.41 -22.33
CA VAL A 782 -20.93 7.40 -23.39
C VAL A 782 -22.25 6.92 -23.98
N GLY A 783 -23.36 6.98 -23.22
CA GLY A 783 -24.71 6.58 -23.66
C GLY A 783 -25.70 7.74 -23.79
N ASP A 784 -26.81 7.50 -24.50
CA ASP A 784 -27.92 8.46 -24.68
C ASP A 784 -28.64 8.80 -23.37
N LEU A 785 -29.20 10.02 -23.28
CA LEU A 785 -30.08 10.39 -22.16
C LEU A 785 -31.36 9.55 -22.17
N ALA A 786 -31.75 9.03 -21.02
CA ALA A 786 -33.07 8.44 -20.81
C ALA A 786 -34.16 9.49 -21.09
N ASN A 787 -35.34 9.04 -21.53
CA ASN A 787 -36.38 9.99 -21.95
C ASN A 787 -36.89 10.87 -20.80
N ALA A 788 -36.87 10.37 -19.55
CA ALA A 788 -37.19 11.18 -18.37
C ALA A 788 -36.15 12.28 -18.14
N THR A 789 -34.86 11.97 -18.32
CA THR A 789 -33.75 12.94 -18.23
C THR A 789 -33.86 13.99 -19.34
N LYS A 790 -34.19 13.59 -20.57
CA LYS A 790 -34.49 14.53 -21.68
C LYS A 790 -35.65 15.45 -21.34
N GLU A 791 -36.70 14.93 -20.71
CA GLU A 791 -37.86 15.73 -20.33
C GLU A 791 -37.56 16.73 -19.21
N VAL A 792 -36.75 16.34 -18.22
CA VAL A 792 -36.26 17.27 -17.19
C VAL A 792 -35.40 18.37 -17.82
N LYS A 793 -34.51 18.02 -18.76
CA LYS A 793 -33.73 19.00 -19.54
C LYS A 793 -34.65 19.96 -20.30
N ASN A 794 -35.70 19.46 -20.95
CA ASN A 794 -36.68 20.33 -21.65
C ASN A 794 -37.39 21.30 -20.71
N LEU A 795 -37.79 20.85 -19.51
CA LEU A 795 -38.42 21.71 -18.50
C LEU A 795 -37.45 22.77 -17.96
N MET A 796 -36.19 22.40 -17.74
CA MET A 796 -35.10 23.31 -17.39
C MET A 796 -34.94 24.42 -18.43
N THR A 797 -34.84 24.07 -19.70
CA THR A 797 -34.70 25.05 -20.80
C THR A 797 -35.95 25.91 -20.97
N THR A 798 -37.15 25.36 -20.72
CA THR A 798 -38.41 26.10 -20.94
C THR A 798 -38.76 27.04 -19.79
N TYR A 799 -38.49 26.64 -18.54
CA TYR A 799 -39.00 27.32 -17.34
C TYR A 799 -37.92 27.75 -16.35
N GLY A 800 -36.66 27.37 -16.55
CA GLY A 800 -35.58 27.64 -15.59
C GLY A 800 -35.33 29.12 -15.32
N GLU A 801 -35.56 30.00 -16.30
CA GLU A 801 -35.50 31.46 -16.16
C GLU A 801 -36.78 32.06 -15.57
N SER A 802 -37.95 31.50 -15.90
CA SER A 802 -39.24 32.03 -15.45
C SER A 802 -39.64 31.57 -14.05
N GLY A 803 -39.04 30.48 -13.56
CA GLY A 803 -39.19 29.99 -12.19
C GLY A 803 -39.47 28.49 -12.15
N LEU A 804 -38.48 27.71 -11.73
CA LEU A 804 -38.57 26.25 -11.63
C LEU A 804 -38.11 25.75 -10.26
N ASN A 805 -38.82 24.80 -9.67
CA ASN A 805 -38.42 24.13 -8.44
C ASN A 805 -38.35 22.62 -8.72
N LEU A 806 -37.15 22.04 -8.64
CA LEU A 806 -36.91 20.64 -8.93
C LEU A 806 -36.58 19.87 -7.65
N VAL A 807 -37.35 18.81 -7.40
CA VAL A 807 -37.20 17.97 -6.21
C VAL A 807 -36.84 16.54 -6.64
N GLY A 808 -35.65 16.07 -6.25
CA GLY A 808 -35.13 14.76 -6.59
C GLY A 808 -35.01 13.85 -5.38
N HIS A 809 -35.65 12.67 -5.43
CA HIS A 809 -35.47 11.61 -4.44
C HIS A 809 -34.66 10.45 -5.00
N SER A 810 -33.68 9.95 -4.25
CA SER A 810 -32.93 8.74 -4.64
C SER A 810 -32.33 8.88 -6.05
N ARG A 811 -32.67 7.97 -6.98
CA ARG A 811 -32.33 8.05 -8.41
C ARG A 811 -32.86 9.29 -9.12
N GLY A 812 -33.99 9.86 -8.71
CA GLY A 812 -34.54 11.08 -9.30
C GLY A 812 -33.58 12.27 -9.23
N ALA A 813 -32.75 12.35 -8.19
CA ALA A 813 -31.68 13.34 -8.11
C ALA A 813 -30.63 13.17 -9.23
N MET A 814 -30.37 11.93 -9.68
CA MET A 814 -29.50 11.66 -10.84
C MET A 814 -30.17 12.07 -12.15
N THR A 815 -31.48 11.84 -12.31
CA THR A 815 -32.23 12.34 -13.48
C THR A 815 -32.10 13.87 -13.62
N ILE A 816 -32.16 14.60 -12.50
CA ILE A 816 -31.95 16.06 -12.48
C ILE A 816 -30.48 16.41 -12.75
N GLY A 817 -29.53 15.77 -12.06
CA GLY A 817 -28.10 16.01 -12.22
C GLY A 817 -27.61 15.75 -13.65
N ASN A 818 -27.98 14.62 -14.25
CA ASN A 818 -27.62 14.26 -15.63
C ASN A 818 -28.24 15.20 -16.66
N ALA A 819 -29.45 15.73 -16.39
CA ALA A 819 -30.05 16.76 -17.23
C ALA A 819 -29.25 18.07 -17.18
N MET A 820 -28.78 18.49 -16.00
CA MET A 820 -27.89 19.66 -15.86
C MET A 820 -26.52 19.44 -16.49
N GLU A 821 -25.90 18.26 -16.29
CA GLU A 821 -24.63 17.89 -16.96
C GLU A 821 -24.78 17.95 -18.49
N SER A 822 -25.92 17.50 -19.02
CA SER A 822 -26.19 17.60 -20.45
C SER A 822 -26.45 19.04 -20.91
N LEU A 823 -27.17 19.83 -20.12
CA LEU A 823 -27.45 21.23 -20.45
C LEU A 823 -26.18 22.08 -20.42
N ALA A 824 -25.27 21.85 -19.48
CA ALA A 824 -23.98 22.56 -19.39
C ALA A 824 -23.06 22.31 -20.59
N LYS A 825 -23.26 21.21 -21.33
CA LYS A 825 -22.56 20.93 -22.59
C LYS A 825 -23.14 21.68 -23.80
N ASP A 826 -24.39 22.17 -23.71
CA ASP A 826 -25.00 22.93 -24.79
C ASP A 826 -24.41 24.36 -24.82
N SER A 827 -24.11 24.84 -26.03
CA SER A 827 -23.62 26.20 -26.23
C SER A 827 -24.70 27.23 -25.86
N GLY A 828 -24.36 28.22 -25.01
CA GLY A 828 -25.30 29.26 -24.59
C GLY A 828 -26.24 28.88 -23.43
N SER A 829 -25.93 27.81 -22.69
CA SER A 829 -26.72 27.34 -21.54
C SER A 829 -26.56 28.18 -20.25
N SER A 830 -25.62 29.13 -20.21
CA SER A 830 -25.44 30.01 -19.05
C SER A 830 -26.64 30.96 -18.90
N GLY A 831 -27.20 31.03 -17.69
CA GLY A 831 -28.39 31.82 -17.36
C GLY A 831 -29.71 31.06 -17.50
N THR A 832 -29.73 29.90 -18.17
CA THR A 832 -30.95 29.11 -18.41
C THR A 832 -31.63 28.63 -17.12
N LEU A 833 -30.89 28.54 -16.01
CA LEU A 833 -31.41 28.15 -14.69
C LEU A 833 -31.45 29.33 -13.69
N SER A 834 -31.46 30.57 -14.17
CA SER A 834 -31.36 31.79 -13.34
C SER A 834 -32.43 31.94 -12.24
N ASN A 835 -33.59 31.31 -12.39
CA ASN A 835 -34.65 31.29 -11.37
C ASN A 835 -35.01 29.85 -10.96
N THR A 836 -34.03 28.95 -10.87
CA THR A 836 -34.24 27.54 -10.52
C THR A 836 -33.82 27.21 -9.09
N SER A 837 -34.66 26.50 -8.34
CA SER A 837 -34.34 25.98 -7.01
C SER A 837 -34.26 24.46 -7.05
N LEU A 838 -33.26 23.89 -6.37
CA LEU A 838 -33.05 22.45 -6.30
C LEU A 838 -33.21 21.94 -4.86
N LYS A 839 -33.92 20.83 -4.72
CA LYS A 839 -34.01 20.10 -3.46
C LYS A 839 -33.77 18.61 -3.67
N PHE A 840 -32.80 18.07 -2.96
CA PHE A 840 -32.43 16.67 -3.01
C PHE A 840 -32.69 15.98 -1.67
N VAL A 841 -33.36 14.82 -1.74
CA VAL A 841 -33.76 14.03 -0.56
C VAL A 841 -33.27 12.58 -0.72
N GLY A 842 -32.43 12.11 0.21
CA GLY A 842 -31.67 10.85 0.08
C GLY A 842 -31.03 10.64 -1.31
N PRO A 843 -30.34 11.63 -1.90
CA PRO A 843 -30.03 11.62 -3.33
C PRO A 843 -28.88 10.71 -3.73
N ALA A 844 -29.02 9.98 -4.85
CA ALA A 844 -27.91 9.23 -5.45
C ALA A 844 -26.94 10.10 -6.28
N TYR A 845 -27.25 11.38 -6.43
CA TYR A 845 -26.41 12.40 -7.06
C TYR A 845 -25.77 13.29 -5.99
N ASN A 846 -24.55 13.77 -6.23
CA ASN A 846 -23.83 14.60 -5.27
C ASN A 846 -24.41 16.03 -5.27
N ALA A 847 -24.84 16.52 -4.11
CA ALA A 847 -25.46 17.82 -3.95
C ALA A 847 -24.47 18.98 -4.16
N GLN A 848 -23.18 18.76 -3.88
CA GLN A 848 -22.13 19.76 -4.13
C GLN A 848 -21.90 19.91 -5.64
N ASP A 849 -21.82 18.80 -6.38
CA ASP A 849 -21.72 18.83 -7.85
C ASP A 849 -22.94 19.51 -8.48
N ALA A 850 -24.13 19.22 -7.97
CA ALA A 850 -25.36 19.88 -8.41
C ALA A 850 -25.37 21.39 -8.09
N ALA A 851 -24.86 21.82 -6.93
CA ALA A 851 -24.74 23.24 -6.59
C ALA A 851 -23.76 23.97 -7.53
N ASN A 852 -22.63 23.33 -7.84
CA ASN A 852 -21.64 23.86 -8.78
C ASN A 852 -22.20 23.96 -10.22
N LEU A 853 -22.95 22.95 -10.67
CA LEU A 853 -23.63 23.00 -11.98
C LEU A 853 -24.75 24.04 -12.01
N LEU A 854 -25.52 24.18 -10.94
CA LEU A 854 -26.59 25.18 -10.84
C LEU A 854 -26.02 26.60 -10.89
N ASP A 855 -24.90 26.87 -10.23
CA ASP A 855 -24.24 28.17 -10.28
C ASP A 855 -23.77 28.54 -11.69
N LEU A 856 -23.13 27.59 -12.37
CA LEU A 856 -22.72 27.75 -13.77
C LEU A 856 -23.92 28.03 -14.70
N LEU A 857 -24.98 27.23 -14.58
CA LEU A 857 -26.16 27.31 -15.44
C LEU A 857 -27.11 28.46 -15.08
N SER A 858 -27.05 28.96 -13.84
CA SER A 858 -27.83 30.12 -13.39
C SER A 858 -27.09 31.44 -13.58
N ASN A 859 -25.81 31.40 -13.96
CA ASN A 859 -24.91 32.55 -14.02
C ASN A 859 -24.81 33.27 -12.66
N GLY A 860 -24.64 32.50 -11.58
CA GLY A 860 -24.52 33.00 -10.21
C GLY A 860 -25.82 33.38 -9.50
N ASN A 861 -26.97 33.30 -10.18
CA ASN A 861 -28.27 33.68 -9.58
C ASN A 861 -28.85 32.61 -8.64
N SER A 862 -28.37 31.37 -8.73
CA SER A 862 -28.74 30.26 -7.84
C SER A 862 -27.55 29.34 -7.68
N ASN A 863 -27.06 29.18 -6.45
CA ASN A 863 -25.77 28.54 -6.18
C ASN A 863 -25.82 27.54 -5.03
N SER A 864 -27.02 27.10 -4.65
CA SER A 864 -27.20 26.15 -3.56
C SER A 864 -28.25 25.07 -3.87
N VAL A 865 -28.05 23.91 -3.26
CA VAL A 865 -28.98 22.77 -3.28
C VAL A 865 -29.46 22.51 -1.85
N THR A 866 -30.77 22.44 -1.68
CA THR A 866 -31.39 22.07 -0.42
C THR A 866 -31.31 20.56 -0.23
N LEU A 867 -30.60 20.08 0.79
CA LEU A 867 -30.34 18.66 1.04
C LEU A 867 -31.05 18.14 2.30
N GLN A 868 -31.69 16.98 2.19
CA GLN A 868 -32.01 16.10 3.33
C GLN A 868 -31.39 14.73 3.07
N ASN A 869 -30.59 14.24 4.00
CA ASN A 869 -29.90 12.96 3.91
C ASN A 869 -29.70 12.35 5.31
N HIS A 870 -30.13 11.12 5.51
CA HIS A 870 -29.92 10.39 6.76
C HIS A 870 -28.54 9.72 6.78
N VAL A 871 -27.87 9.68 7.95
CA VAL A 871 -26.52 9.12 8.07
C VAL A 871 -26.44 7.62 7.70
N ASP A 872 -27.55 6.91 7.87
CA ASP A 872 -27.66 5.48 7.56
C ASP A 872 -28.38 5.23 6.22
N ASP A 873 -28.73 6.25 5.45
CA ASP A 873 -29.19 6.10 4.08
C ASP A 873 -27.98 5.95 3.14
N PHE A 874 -27.65 4.71 2.76
CA PHE A 874 -26.49 4.46 1.90
C PHE A 874 -26.63 5.04 0.48
N VAL A 875 -27.85 5.30 0.00
CA VAL A 875 -28.06 5.90 -1.33
C VAL A 875 -27.57 7.34 -1.32
N GLY A 876 -27.95 8.09 -0.28
CA GLY A 876 -27.46 9.46 -0.10
C GLY A 876 -25.99 9.53 0.32
N SER A 877 -25.61 8.77 1.35
CA SER A 877 -24.29 8.87 1.99
C SER A 877 -23.15 8.16 1.27
N ILE A 878 -23.39 7.02 0.63
CA ILE A 878 -22.35 6.21 -0.04
C ILE A 878 -22.42 6.39 -1.56
N ILE A 879 -23.60 6.21 -2.17
CA ILE A 879 -23.75 6.29 -3.63
C ILE A 879 -23.67 7.75 -4.11
N GLY A 880 -24.37 8.64 -3.41
CA GLY A 880 -24.38 10.07 -3.70
C GLY A 880 -23.18 10.84 -3.13
N TRP A 881 -22.40 10.24 -2.22
CA TRP A 881 -21.33 10.91 -1.47
C TRP A 881 -21.80 12.19 -0.75
N ASN A 882 -23.07 12.23 -0.33
CA ASN A 882 -23.64 13.41 0.32
C ASN A 882 -23.40 13.39 1.83
N PRO A 883 -23.14 14.56 2.44
CA PRO A 883 -23.08 14.67 3.89
C PRO A 883 -24.43 14.27 4.51
N ALA A 884 -24.38 13.69 5.71
CA ALA A 884 -25.58 13.45 6.49
C ALA A 884 -26.09 14.77 7.08
N THR A 885 -27.41 14.89 7.17
CA THR A 885 -28.09 16.07 7.74
C THR A 885 -28.79 15.72 9.06
N TYR A 886 -29.11 14.45 9.29
CA TYR A 886 -29.64 13.91 10.56
C TYR A 886 -29.31 12.41 10.70
N ASP A 887 -29.39 11.87 11.92
CA ASP A 887 -28.73 10.60 12.29
C ASP A 887 -29.48 9.72 13.32
N GLN A 888 -30.72 10.04 13.67
CA GLN A 888 -31.48 9.29 14.67
C GLN A 888 -31.87 7.90 14.14
N ARG A 889 -31.67 6.87 14.97
CA ARG A 889 -32.05 5.48 14.67
C ARG A 889 -32.69 4.79 15.89
N PRO A 890 -33.46 3.70 15.70
CA PRO A 890 -33.97 2.91 16.82
C PRO A 890 -32.82 2.34 17.67
N GLY A 891 -32.95 2.36 18.99
CA GLY A 891 -31.86 2.00 19.92
C GLY A 891 -31.37 0.54 19.83
N ASP A 892 -32.18 -0.36 19.29
CA ASP A 892 -31.85 -1.77 19.02
C ASP A 892 -31.34 -2.01 17.59
N SER A 893 -31.22 -0.97 16.77
CA SER A 893 -30.86 -1.06 15.35
C SER A 893 -29.42 -0.63 15.07
N SER A 894 -28.80 -1.30 14.10
CA SER A 894 -27.46 -1.02 13.60
C SER A 894 -27.53 -0.44 12.18
N ARG A 895 -26.48 0.25 11.72
CA ARG A 895 -26.39 0.76 10.34
C ARG A 895 -26.73 -0.30 9.30
N VAL A 896 -26.16 -1.50 9.46
CA VAL A 896 -26.38 -2.63 8.56
C VAL A 896 -27.84 -3.10 8.59
N ARG A 897 -28.47 -3.10 9.77
CA ARG A 897 -29.90 -3.45 9.89
C ARG A 897 -30.79 -2.41 9.21
N GLU A 898 -30.44 -1.13 9.32
CA GLU A 898 -31.13 -0.06 8.62
C GLU A 898 -30.94 -0.14 7.11
N TRP A 899 -29.75 -0.51 6.63
CA TRP A 899 -29.50 -0.75 5.21
C TRP A 899 -30.34 -1.90 4.66
N VAL A 900 -30.51 -2.99 5.43
CA VAL A 900 -31.42 -4.07 5.03
C VAL A 900 -32.88 -3.59 5.04
N ARG A 901 -33.29 -2.81 6.04
CA ARG A 901 -34.65 -2.25 6.13
C ARG A 901 -34.99 -1.32 4.98
N MET A 902 -34.01 -0.59 4.41
CA MET A 902 -34.24 0.29 3.25
C MET A 902 -34.85 -0.41 2.04
N PHE A 903 -34.63 -1.71 1.88
CA PHE A 903 -35.21 -2.52 0.80
C PHE A 903 -36.60 -3.09 1.15
N GLY A 904 -37.09 -2.84 2.36
CA GLY A 904 -38.43 -3.22 2.81
C GLY A 904 -39.46 -2.08 2.67
N ALA A 905 -40.67 -2.31 3.15
CA ALA A 905 -41.72 -1.29 3.16
C ALA A 905 -41.41 -0.16 4.17
N ALA A 906 -41.76 1.08 3.80
CA ALA A 906 -41.68 2.24 4.69
C ALA A 906 -42.40 1.99 6.04
N PRO A 907 -41.90 2.52 7.18
CA PRO A 907 -40.83 3.53 7.30
C PRO A 907 -39.41 2.97 7.30
N THR A 908 -38.53 3.58 6.51
CA THR A 908 -37.08 3.30 6.45
C THR A 908 -36.28 4.62 6.48
N VAL A 909 -34.98 4.53 6.77
CA VAL A 909 -34.07 5.69 6.66
C VAL A 909 -34.03 6.32 5.26
N HIS A 910 -34.45 5.60 4.20
CA HIS A 910 -34.51 6.10 2.81
C HIS A 910 -35.86 6.69 2.41
N SER A 911 -36.94 6.35 3.12
CA SER A 911 -38.30 6.83 2.82
C SER A 911 -38.75 7.96 3.75
N CYS A 912 -38.11 8.10 4.92
CA CYS A 912 -38.47 9.06 5.96
C CYS A 912 -37.83 10.44 5.74
N TYR A 913 -38.21 11.10 4.64
CA TYR A 913 -37.83 12.49 4.30
C TYR A 913 -39.06 13.41 4.17
N GLY A 914 -38.85 14.72 4.13
CA GLY A 914 -39.92 15.72 4.00
C GLY A 914 -40.98 15.68 5.11
N THR A 915 -42.22 15.99 4.74
CA THR A 915 -43.34 16.13 5.70
C THR A 915 -43.81 14.83 6.37
N MET A 916 -43.21 13.68 6.04
CA MET A 916 -43.57 12.39 6.66
C MET A 916 -43.21 12.29 8.15
N ALA A 917 -42.39 13.21 8.66
CA ALA A 917 -42.09 13.34 10.09
C ALA A 917 -43.31 13.72 10.95
N VAL A 918 -44.44 14.08 10.33
CA VAL A 918 -45.66 14.53 11.02
C VAL A 918 -46.80 13.49 11.01
N ASN A 919 -46.60 12.28 10.44
CA ASN A 919 -47.61 11.22 10.43
C ASN A 919 -47.44 10.26 11.64
N PRO A 920 -48.49 9.91 12.43
CA PRO A 920 -48.38 9.25 13.75
C PRO A 920 -47.81 7.83 13.81
N LYS A 921 -47.36 7.23 12.70
CA LYS A 921 -46.96 5.81 12.61
C LYS A 921 -45.53 5.58 12.05
N GLY A 922 -44.52 6.24 12.61
CA GLY A 922 -43.19 5.62 12.68
C GLY A 922 -41.96 6.49 12.39
N CYS A 923 -41.97 7.39 11.39
CA CYS A 923 -40.73 8.07 10.96
C CYS A 923 -40.07 8.91 12.07
N ASN A 924 -40.77 9.85 12.71
CA ASN A 924 -40.18 10.70 13.76
C ASN A 924 -39.74 9.90 15.00
N LYS A 925 -40.57 8.93 15.42
CA LYS A 925 -40.25 8.09 16.59
C LYS A 925 -39.04 7.18 16.35
N GLN A 926 -38.84 6.70 15.12
CA GLN A 926 -37.78 5.74 14.78
C GLN A 926 -36.52 6.41 14.23
N TYR A 927 -36.66 7.40 13.35
CA TYR A 927 -35.57 8.00 12.57
C TYR A 927 -35.41 9.52 12.74
N GLY A 928 -36.17 10.12 13.66
CA GLY A 928 -36.12 11.55 13.94
C GLY A 928 -36.77 12.42 12.87
N VAL A 929 -36.69 13.74 13.08
CA VAL A 929 -37.18 14.75 12.13
C VAL A 929 -36.08 15.06 11.12
N PRO A 930 -36.34 14.93 9.80
CA PRO A 930 -35.38 15.30 8.78
C PRO A 930 -34.91 16.75 8.95
N LYS A 931 -33.60 16.96 8.94
CA LYS A 931 -33.01 18.30 8.94
C LYS A 931 -32.68 18.69 7.52
N THR A 932 -33.08 19.90 7.14
CA THR A 932 -32.77 20.49 5.83
C THR A 932 -31.52 21.34 5.95
N VAL A 933 -30.53 21.13 5.08
CA VAL A 933 -29.29 21.89 5.01
C VAL A 933 -29.12 22.45 3.60
N GLU A 934 -28.61 23.68 3.46
CA GLU A 934 -28.21 24.23 2.17
C GLU A 934 -26.76 23.87 1.86
N VAL A 935 -26.52 23.26 0.69
CA VAL A 935 -25.19 22.97 0.15
C VAL A 935 -24.89 24.00 -0.93
N GLY A 936 -24.02 24.98 -0.62
CA GLY A 936 -23.63 26.04 -1.55
C GLY A 936 -22.40 25.69 -2.40
N THR A 937 -22.16 26.44 -3.47
CA THR A 937 -20.94 26.36 -4.29
C THR A 937 -19.66 26.54 -3.48
N GLN A 938 -18.61 25.79 -3.83
CA GLN A 938 -17.26 26.00 -3.30
C GLN A 938 -16.35 26.59 -4.39
N SER A 939 -15.51 27.56 -4.01
CA SER A 939 -14.55 28.20 -4.92
C SER A 939 -13.49 27.19 -5.40
N SER A 940 -13.26 27.17 -6.70
CA SER A 940 -12.49 26.19 -7.48
C SER A 940 -11.01 26.04 -7.09
N GLU A 941 -10.68 24.94 -6.43
CA GLU A 941 -9.45 24.17 -6.63
C GLU A 941 -9.83 22.69 -6.63
N SER A 942 -10.35 22.20 -7.78
CA SER A 942 -10.64 20.79 -8.14
C SER A 942 -12.05 20.59 -8.69
N VAL A 943 -12.32 21.05 -9.91
CA VAL A 943 -13.41 20.49 -10.70
C VAL A 943 -12.80 19.38 -11.56
N GLY A 944 -12.65 18.21 -10.95
CA GLY A 944 -12.46 16.98 -11.70
C GLY A 944 -13.80 16.59 -12.30
N VAL A 945 -13.94 16.71 -13.62
CA VAL A 945 -14.92 15.91 -14.35
C VAL A 945 -14.61 14.44 -14.02
N LYS A 946 -15.64 13.68 -13.64
CA LYS A 946 -15.64 12.28 -13.11
C LYS A 946 -14.36 11.46 -13.45
N PRO A 947 -13.75 10.74 -12.49
CA PRO A 947 -12.76 9.72 -12.82
C PRO A 947 -13.34 8.67 -13.78
#